data_AF-A0A2D4SDU6-F1
#
_entry.id   AF-A0A2D4SDU6-F1
#
_cell.length_a   1.000
_cell.length_b   1.000
_cell.length_c   1.000
_cell.angle_alpha   90.00
_cell.angle_beta   90.00
_cell.angle_gamma   90.00
#
_symmetry.space_group_name_H-M   'P 1'
#
loop_
_entity.id
_entity.type
_entity.pdbx_description
1 polymer ?
#
loop_
_entity_poly.entity_id
_entity_poly.type
_entity_poly.pdbx_seq_one_letter_code
_entity_poly.pdbx_strand_id
1 'polypeptide(L)'
;MAVTRFFEFVLIPIGLLVAMAPGFAAASDGAKSGLNVDGTRIQAADSEPGNWITHGRTYSEQRFSPLDQINQDTVENLGLAWFTDLGTRRGLEATPLVVDGVLYFTGTYSEVFAVDGRTGDILWRNDLNVDKTRAKYMCCDVVNRGMAVWQNRLYVGTIDGRLIALDPATGEVIWDKLTIDLDKPYSITGAPRIVDGKVLIGNGGGEFGVRGYISAYDAADGELLWRFYTVPGNPDEPFENPVLEKAAETWGGGPWWEIGGGGTVWDSMAYDPALNLLYIGVGNGSPWNKHIRSPSGGDNLFLSSIVALNPDDGSYVWHYQTTPGDGWDYTATQHIILADLEIDGETREVLMQAPKNGFFYVLDRETGELISADNYVPVSWAEGIDLETGRPIETDNDYSEGAVYQFPSPMGGHNWQPMCYSPQTGYVYIPARQLAMIYREDAQFEYDPGYWNVGMDVAKDFTVPPWMDAELVKKVGSAMAAGSLLAWDPVEQKAAWRADAGSPWNSGALCTGGGLVFDGTGQGRIRAMNASTGESLWSFNAQQGIIGSPVTYTIDGDQYMSILVGWGGAFGMTFGFAANTVEAPSTQGRLMTFRLGANAELPAIERQARTPEPPEATASDDTVSEGNTLYHRYCVYCHGPRGISHPNVADLRSMSAETHRNFLGIVMGGSQAKQGMPGFADSLTTDEAQAIHAYLIELNHQELQRIEQEGSLWYKFKMTSFSAMAAVAGWVVSALEWFKNAAA
;
A
#
# COMPACT_ATOMS: atom_id res chain seq x y z
N MET A 1 -72.67 -18.59 -35.01
CA MET A 1 -73.45 -17.35 -35.28
C MET A 1 -72.51 -16.34 -35.93
N ALA A 2 -72.87 -15.85 -37.13
CA ALA A 2 -72.24 -14.83 -38.01
C ALA A 2 -70.75 -15.06 -38.43
N VAL A 3 -70.34 -15.44 -39.68
CA VAL A 3 -70.59 -14.94 -41.07
C VAL A 3 -69.89 -13.57 -41.28
N THR A 4 -68.88 -13.30 -42.15
CA THR A 4 -68.36 -13.94 -43.40
C THR A 4 -67.02 -13.30 -43.91
N ARG A 5 -66.41 -13.97 -44.91
CA ARG A 5 -65.65 -13.47 -46.12
C ARG A 5 -64.13 -13.21 -45.98
N PHE A 6 -63.24 -13.52 -46.95
CA PHE A 6 -63.33 -13.74 -48.40
C PHE A 6 -62.19 -14.66 -48.95
N PHE A 7 -62.31 -15.03 -50.24
CA PHE A 7 -61.63 -16.03 -51.08
C PHE A 7 -60.16 -15.80 -51.51
N GLU A 8 -59.53 -16.90 -51.94
CA GLU A 8 -58.27 -17.08 -52.69
C GLU A 8 -58.20 -16.33 -54.05
N PHE A 9 -56.98 -15.99 -54.50
CA PHE A 9 -56.55 -16.06 -55.91
C PHE A 9 -55.01 -16.12 -56.04
N VAL A 10 -54.56 -16.89 -57.02
CA VAL A 10 -53.17 -17.14 -57.48
C VAL A 10 -52.71 -16.06 -58.49
N LEU A 11 -51.44 -15.62 -58.45
CA LEU A 11 -50.52 -15.39 -59.61
C LEU A 11 -49.20 -14.64 -59.23
N ILE A 12 -48.08 -15.20 -59.73
CA ILE A 12 -46.67 -14.74 -59.91
C ILE A 12 -46.60 -13.47 -60.82
N PRO A 13 -45.55 -12.59 -60.99
CA PRO A 13 -44.07 -12.66 -60.73
C PRO A 13 -43.37 -11.35 -60.22
N ILE A 14 -42.03 -11.39 -60.02
CA ILE A 14 -40.98 -10.65 -60.79
C ILE A 14 -39.72 -10.53 -59.91
N GLY A 15 -38.62 -11.11 -60.39
CA GLY A 15 -37.30 -10.95 -59.81
C GLY A 15 -36.57 -9.70 -60.31
N LEU A 16 -35.67 -9.19 -59.46
CA LEU A 16 -34.57 -8.32 -59.87
C LEU A 16 -33.28 -8.88 -59.28
N LEU A 17 -32.35 -9.25 -60.17
CA LEU A 17 -30.95 -9.53 -59.85
C LEU A 17 -30.21 -8.20 -59.62
N VAL A 18 -29.41 -8.11 -58.57
CA VAL A 18 -28.23 -7.24 -58.51
C VAL A 18 -27.03 -8.08 -58.05
N ALA A 19 -25.93 -7.90 -58.76
CA ALA A 19 -24.74 -8.74 -58.77
C ALA A 19 -23.95 -8.75 -57.45
N MET A 20 -23.48 -9.93 -57.06
CA MET A 20 -22.45 -10.11 -56.02
C MET A 20 -21.07 -9.80 -56.59
N ALA A 21 -20.37 -8.84 -55.98
CA ALA A 21 -18.91 -8.72 -56.08
C ALA A 21 -18.26 -9.70 -55.08
N PRO A 22 -17.13 -10.34 -55.40
CA PRO A 22 -16.40 -11.16 -54.44
C PRO A 22 -15.73 -10.22 -53.44
N GLY A 23 -16.27 -10.15 -52.23
CA GLY A 23 -15.58 -9.55 -51.11
C GLY A 23 -14.31 -10.34 -50.83
N PHE A 24 -13.15 -9.70 -51.02
CA PHE A 24 -11.92 -10.12 -50.37
C PHE A 24 -12.16 -10.01 -48.86
N ALA A 25 -12.52 -11.12 -48.24
CA ALA A 25 -12.29 -11.30 -46.82
C ALA A 25 -10.77 -11.29 -46.64
N ALA A 26 -10.22 -10.15 -46.21
CA ALA A 26 -8.93 -10.15 -45.56
C ALA A 26 -9.10 -11.02 -44.31
N ALA A 27 -8.67 -12.27 -44.40
CA ALA A 27 -8.38 -13.08 -43.23
C ALA A 27 -7.31 -12.30 -42.46
N SER A 28 -7.70 -11.66 -41.36
CA SER A 28 -6.76 -11.29 -40.32
C SER A 28 -6.30 -12.59 -39.68
N ASP A 29 -5.31 -13.24 -40.29
CA ASP A 29 -4.41 -14.18 -39.63
C ASP A 29 -3.57 -13.38 -38.62
N GLY A 30 -4.22 -12.89 -37.56
CA GLY A 30 -3.57 -12.56 -36.32
C GLY A 30 -3.58 -13.82 -35.49
N ALA A 31 -2.57 -14.68 -35.65
CA ALA A 31 -2.28 -15.66 -34.62
C ALA A 31 -2.21 -14.88 -33.30
N LYS A 32 -3.11 -15.17 -32.34
CA LYS A 32 -2.99 -14.66 -30.98
C LYS A 32 -1.66 -15.18 -30.45
N SER A 33 -0.59 -14.41 -30.59
CA SER A 33 0.67 -14.72 -29.94
C SER A 33 0.39 -14.66 -28.46
N GLY A 34 0.55 -15.79 -27.76
CA GLY A 34 0.52 -15.80 -26.31
C GLY A 34 1.56 -14.82 -25.74
N LEU A 35 1.34 -14.35 -24.51
CA LEU A 35 2.30 -13.51 -23.80
C LEU A 35 3.70 -14.15 -23.74
N ASN A 36 3.79 -15.48 -23.64
CA ASN A 36 5.04 -16.25 -23.66
C ASN A 36 6.17 -15.64 -22.80
N VAL A 37 5.83 -15.16 -21.61
CA VAL A 37 6.80 -14.55 -20.69
C VAL A 37 7.59 -15.65 -19.98
N ASP A 38 8.91 -15.66 -20.09
CA ASP A 38 9.76 -16.56 -19.33
C ASP A 38 10.94 -15.81 -18.69
N GLY A 39 11.81 -16.54 -18.00
CA GLY A 39 12.97 -15.96 -17.32
C GLY A 39 13.90 -15.26 -18.31
N THR A 40 14.03 -15.77 -19.53
CA THR A 40 14.84 -15.15 -20.59
C THR A 40 14.22 -13.83 -21.04
N ARG A 41 12.90 -13.78 -21.29
CA ARG A 41 12.19 -12.53 -21.66
C ARG A 41 12.31 -11.46 -20.57
N ILE A 42 12.16 -11.85 -19.29
CA ILE A 42 12.29 -10.91 -18.16
C ILE A 42 13.73 -10.40 -18.03
N GLN A 43 14.73 -11.27 -18.12
CA GLN A 43 16.14 -10.85 -18.09
C GLN A 43 16.50 -9.92 -19.28
N ALA A 44 15.84 -10.11 -20.42
CA ALA A 44 15.98 -9.29 -21.60
C ALA A 44 15.00 -8.10 -21.67
N ALA A 45 14.39 -7.66 -20.55
CA ALA A 45 13.38 -6.59 -20.56
C ALA A 45 13.86 -5.26 -21.18
N ASP A 46 15.16 -4.97 -21.16
CA ASP A 46 15.74 -3.80 -21.82
C ASP A 46 15.75 -3.90 -23.35
N SER A 47 15.65 -5.11 -23.91
CA SER A 47 15.44 -5.31 -25.35
C SER A 47 13.99 -5.05 -25.78
N GLU A 48 13.06 -5.00 -24.83
CA GLU A 48 11.64 -4.70 -25.02
C GLU A 48 11.21 -3.54 -24.09
N PRO A 49 11.82 -2.35 -24.18
CA PRO A 49 11.58 -1.27 -23.22
C PRO A 49 10.14 -0.74 -23.26
N GLY A 50 9.39 -1.07 -24.31
CA GLY A 50 7.96 -0.82 -24.44
C GLY A 50 7.07 -1.69 -23.56
N ASN A 51 7.60 -2.72 -22.90
CA ASN A 51 6.87 -3.57 -21.96
C ASN A 51 7.30 -3.29 -20.50
N TRP A 52 6.40 -3.60 -19.57
CA TRP A 52 6.62 -3.60 -18.13
C TRP A 52 6.18 -4.97 -17.59
N ILE A 53 7.08 -5.94 -17.64
CA ILE A 53 6.73 -7.37 -17.56
C ILE A 53 6.60 -7.85 -16.11
N THR A 54 7.42 -7.36 -15.19
CA THR A 54 7.35 -7.71 -13.76
C THR A 54 6.90 -6.52 -12.92
N HIS A 55 6.58 -6.75 -11.64
CA HIS A 55 6.15 -5.69 -10.73
C HIS A 55 7.12 -4.49 -10.73
N GLY A 56 8.43 -4.72 -10.58
CA GLY A 56 9.47 -3.69 -10.67
C GLY A 56 10.11 -3.51 -12.04
N ARG A 57 9.41 -3.86 -13.14
CA ARG A 57 9.89 -3.92 -14.55
C ARG A 57 10.89 -5.05 -14.84
N THR A 58 11.93 -5.15 -14.02
CA THR A 58 13.04 -6.12 -14.12
C THR A 58 13.11 -6.95 -12.83
N TYR A 59 13.94 -8.00 -12.81
CA TYR A 59 14.22 -8.75 -11.58
C TYR A 59 14.99 -7.95 -10.52
N SER A 60 15.75 -6.94 -10.95
CA SER A 60 16.46 -6.00 -10.07
C SER A 60 15.55 -4.96 -9.42
N GLU A 61 14.28 -4.90 -9.83
CA GLU A 61 13.25 -4.01 -9.28
C GLU A 61 13.65 -2.52 -9.31
N GLN A 62 14.56 -2.10 -10.19
CA GLN A 62 15.04 -0.71 -10.24
C GLN A 62 13.95 0.30 -10.59
N ARG A 63 12.86 -0.14 -11.24
CA ARG A 63 11.78 0.72 -11.75
C ARG A 63 12.29 1.86 -12.61
N PHE A 64 13.35 1.57 -13.37
CA PHE A 64 13.94 2.43 -14.38
C PHE A 64 13.47 1.99 -15.76
N SER A 65 12.81 2.88 -16.51
CA SER A 65 12.52 2.63 -17.92
C SER A 65 13.57 3.30 -18.80
N PRO A 66 14.21 2.60 -19.76
CA PRO A 66 15.11 3.21 -20.73
C PRO A 66 14.43 4.17 -21.71
N LEU A 67 13.09 4.22 -21.75
CA LEU A 67 12.33 5.07 -22.67
C LEU A 67 12.57 6.56 -22.38
N ASP A 68 12.71 7.35 -23.44
CA ASP A 68 13.11 8.76 -23.39
C ASP A 68 12.34 9.69 -24.34
N GLN A 69 11.26 9.22 -24.98
CA GLN A 69 10.42 10.08 -25.83
C GLN A 69 9.78 11.21 -25.00
N ILE A 70 9.33 10.88 -23.79
CA ILE A 70 8.98 11.83 -22.74
C ILE A 70 10.26 12.14 -21.95
N ASN A 71 10.77 13.36 -22.08
CA ASN A 71 12.03 13.81 -21.48
C ASN A 71 11.92 15.27 -21.02
N GLN A 72 13.01 15.82 -20.47
CA GLN A 72 13.06 17.18 -19.93
C GLN A 72 12.60 18.26 -20.93
N ASP A 73 12.79 18.06 -22.23
CA ASP A 73 12.42 19.03 -23.27
C ASP A 73 10.99 18.84 -23.78
N THR A 74 10.44 17.62 -23.68
CA THR A 74 9.12 17.29 -24.25
C THR A 74 8.01 17.20 -23.21
N VAL A 75 8.33 17.03 -21.93
CA VAL A 75 7.36 16.74 -20.86
C VAL A 75 6.34 17.85 -20.64
N GLU A 76 6.63 19.10 -21.01
CA GLU A 76 5.65 20.19 -20.98
C GLU A 76 4.43 19.93 -21.88
N ASN A 77 4.59 19.09 -22.91
CA ASN A 77 3.54 18.69 -23.85
C ASN A 77 2.83 17.38 -23.45
N LEU A 78 3.12 16.85 -22.26
CA LEU A 78 2.44 15.67 -21.72
C LEU A 78 1.00 16.02 -21.34
N GLY A 79 0.04 15.21 -21.77
CA GLY A 79 -1.37 15.40 -21.41
C GLY A 79 -2.12 14.09 -21.28
N LEU A 80 -3.33 14.17 -20.71
CA LEU A 80 -4.17 12.99 -20.49
C LEU A 80 -4.61 12.41 -21.84
N ALA A 81 -4.25 11.15 -22.09
CA ALA A 81 -4.66 10.39 -23.26
C ALA A 81 -6.08 9.84 -23.07
N TRP A 82 -6.29 9.16 -21.95
CA TRP A 82 -7.54 8.53 -21.58
C TRP A 82 -7.53 8.22 -20.07
N PHE A 83 -8.71 7.93 -19.52
CA PHE A 83 -8.87 7.41 -18.16
C PHE A 83 -9.98 6.38 -18.13
N THR A 84 -9.91 5.47 -17.15
CA THR A 84 -10.91 4.41 -16.92
C THR A 84 -11.37 4.48 -15.48
N ASP A 85 -12.68 4.72 -15.25
CA ASP A 85 -13.27 4.63 -13.91
C ASP A 85 -13.40 3.17 -13.49
N LEU A 86 -12.90 2.82 -12.30
CA LEU A 86 -12.81 1.43 -11.82
C LEU A 86 -13.97 1.05 -10.89
N GLY A 87 -14.82 2.02 -10.54
CA GLY A 87 -16.02 1.79 -9.71
C GLY A 87 -15.71 1.49 -8.24
N THR A 88 -14.50 1.79 -7.78
CA THR A 88 -14.12 1.69 -6.37
C THR A 88 -13.84 3.06 -5.78
N ARG A 89 -14.01 3.16 -4.46
CA ARG A 89 -13.58 4.33 -3.70
C ARG A 89 -12.28 4.05 -2.93
N ARG A 90 -11.94 2.78 -2.65
CA ARG A 90 -10.85 2.43 -1.72
C ARG A 90 -9.45 2.60 -2.37
N GLY A 91 -8.40 2.38 -1.58
CA GLY A 91 -7.01 2.57 -2.04
C GLY A 91 -6.64 1.71 -3.24
N LEU A 92 -5.90 2.30 -4.18
CA LEU A 92 -5.35 1.61 -5.33
C LEU A 92 -3.82 1.64 -5.24
N GLU A 93 -3.23 0.48 -4.91
CA GLU A 93 -1.78 0.33 -4.69
C GLU A 93 -1.04 -0.35 -5.84
N ALA A 94 -1.76 -0.87 -6.84
CA ALA A 94 -1.17 -1.73 -7.84
C ALA A 94 -0.18 -1.02 -8.76
N THR A 95 0.90 -1.73 -9.11
CA THR A 95 1.71 -1.40 -10.29
C THR A 95 1.15 -2.20 -11.48
N PRO A 96 0.66 -1.56 -12.55
CA PRO A 96 0.21 -2.28 -13.73
C PRO A 96 1.36 -3.01 -14.43
N LEU A 97 1.13 -4.25 -14.84
CA LEU A 97 1.96 -4.92 -15.84
C LEU A 97 1.52 -4.43 -17.22
N VAL A 98 2.46 -4.24 -18.13
CA VAL A 98 2.18 -3.92 -19.53
C VAL A 98 2.87 -4.94 -20.41
N VAL A 99 2.08 -5.76 -21.09
CA VAL A 99 2.61 -6.80 -21.98
C VAL A 99 1.88 -6.72 -23.31
N ASP A 100 2.64 -6.40 -24.35
CA ASP A 100 2.20 -6.35 -25.74
C ASP A 100 0.96 -5.46 -25.95
N GLY A 101 0.97 -4.31 -25.27
CA GLY A 101 -0.06 -3.26 -25.37
C GLY A 101 -1.27 -3.41 -24.44
N VAL A 102 -1.33 -4.46 -23.62
CA VAL A 102 -2.41 -4.66 -22.63
C VAL A 102 -1.89 -4.37 -21.23
N LEU A 103 -2.65 -3.60 -20.45
CA LEU A 103 -2.40 -3.36 -19.03
C LEU A 103 -3.14 -4.41 -18.20
N TYR A 104 -2.41 -5.10 -17.33
CA TYR A 104 -2.97 -6.02 -16.33
C TYR A 104 -2.69 -5.48 -14.93
N PHE A 105 -3.73 -5.31 -14.12
CA PHE A 105 -3.57 -4.78 -12.78
C PHE A 105 -4.70 -5.22 -11.86
N THR A 106 -4.50 -5.00 -10.57
CA THR A 106 -5.50 -5.26 -9.53
C THR A 106 -6.15 -3.99 -9.01
N GLY A 107 -7.42 -4.10 -8.62
CA GLY A 107 -8.13 -3.12 -7.82
C GLY A 107 -8.30 -3.56 -6.38
N THR A 108 -9.32 -2.99 -5.74
CA THR A 108 -9.67 -3.28 -4.34
C THR A 108 -10.33 -4.65 -4.21
N TYR A 109 -10.21 -5.31 -3.07
CA TYR A 109 -10.68 -6.70 -2.89
C TYR A 109 -10.06 -7.69 -3.90
N SER A 110 -8.84 -7.40 -4.37
CA SER A 110 -8.11 -8.23 -5.34
C SER A 110 -8.81 -8.43 -6.69
N GLU A 111 -9.76 -7.57 -7.05
CA GLU A 111 -10.32 -7.54 -8.40
C GLU A 111 -9.21 -7.39 -9.44
N VAL A 112 -9.36 -8.05 -10.59
CA VAL A 112 -8.38 -8.02 -11.67
C VAL A 112 -8.98 -7.38 -12.92
N PHE A 113 -8.17 -6.58 -13.60
CA PHE A 113 -8.52 -5.88 -14.83
C PHE A 113 -7.50 -6.18 -15.92
N ALA A 114 -8.00 -6.37 -17.14
CA ALA A 114 -7.22 -6.19 -18.36
C ALA A 114 -7.79 -5.01 -19.14
N VAL A 115 -6.93 -4.07 -19.53
CA VAL A 115 -7.29 -2.83 -20.21
C VAL A 115 -6.43 -2.64 -21.45
N ASP A 116 -7.04 -2.25 -22.56
CA ASP A 116 -6.30 -1.86 -23.76
C ASP A 116 -5.48 -0.58 -23.47
N GLY A 117 -4.16 -0.65 -23.64
CA GLY A 117 -3.28 0.47 -23.30
C GLY A 117 -3.34 1.66 -24.23
N ARG A 118 -3.95 1.51 -25.40
CA ARG A 118 -4.16 2.61 -26.33
C ARG A 118 -5.44 3.37 -26.05
N THR A 119 -6.52 2.67 -25.70
CA THR A 119 -7.86 3.26 -25.60
C THR A 119 -8.38 3.42 -24.17
N GLY A 120 -7.89 2.61 -23.23
CA GLY A 120 -8.44 2.53 -21.89
C GLY A 120 -9.69 1.64 -21.77
N ASP A 121 -10.04 0.91 -22.84
CA ASP A 121 -11.18 0.01 -22.82
C ASP A 121 -10.90 -1.20 -21.93
N ILE A 122 -11.83 -1.52 -21.03
CA ILE A 122 -11.77 -2.74 -20.22
C ILE A 122 -12.04 -3.92 -21.14
N LEU A 123 -11.01 -4.75 -21.36
CA LEU A 123 -11.10 -5.99 -22.13
C LEU A 123 -11.86 -7.06 -21.33
N TRP A 124 -11.51 -7.19 -20.06
CA TRP A 124 -12.22 -8.02 -19.08
C TRP A 124 -11.93 -7.56 -17.65
N ARG A 125 -12.82 -7.92 -16.74
CA ARG A 125 -12.73 -7.71 -15.29
C ARG A 125 -13.18 -8.98 -14.58
N ASN A 126 -12.46 -9.39 -13.53
CA ASN A 126 -12.84 -10.53 -12.69
C ASN A 126 -12.74 -10.16 -11.21
N ASP A 127 -13.79 -10.42 -10.43
CA ASP A 127 -13.85 -10.14 -8.98
C ASP A 127 -13.30 -11.25 -8.08
N LEU A 128 -12.92 -12.37 -8.69
CA LEU A 128 -12.35 -13.56 -8.05
C LEU A 128 -13.21 -14.15 -6.92
N ASN A 129 -14.47 -13.69 -6.78
CA ASN A 129 -15.39 -14.05 -5.72
C ASN A 129 -14.74 -14.08 -4.32
N VAL A 130 -13.95 -13.06 -3.97
CA VAL A 130 -13.27 -13.04 -2.66
C VAL A 130 -14.25 -13.00 -1.49
N ASP A 131 -13.89 -13.68 -0.39
CA ASP A 131 -14.64 -13.60 0.86
C ASP A 131 -14.42 -12.23 1.52
N LYS A 132 -15.34 -11.29 1.22
CA LYS A 132 -15.31 -9.92 1.76
C LYS A 132 -15.44 -9.86 3.28
N THR A 133 -15.89 -10.92 3.96
CA THR A 133 -15.95 -10.94 5.43
C THR A 133 -14.55 -10.97 6.05
N ARG A 134 -13.53 -11.41 5.31
CA ARG A 134 -12.13 -11.36 5.74
C ARG A 134 -11.53 -9.96 5.76
N ALA A 135 -12.26 -8.93 5.29
CA ALA A 135 -11.84 -7.53 5.41
C ALA A 135 -11.57 -7.10 6.87
N LYS A 136 -12.16 -7.77 7.86
CA LYS A 136 -11.86 -7.54 9.29
C LYS A 136 -10.41 -7.88 9.68
N TYR A 137 -9.74 -8.75 8.94
CA TYR A 137 -8.34 -9.13 9.13
C TYR A 137 -7.39 -8.29 8.27
N MET A 138 -7.87 -7.15 7.76
CA MET A 138 -7.05 -6.20 7.00
C MET A 138 -6.66 -5.02 7.88
N CYS A 139 -5.37 -4.95 8.23
CA CYS A 139 -4.84 -3.82 8.99
C CYS A 139 -4.93 -2.49 8.23
N CYS A 140 -4.88 -2.56 6.90
CA CYS A 140 -4.24 -1.52 6.11
C CYS A 140 -4.98 -1.17 4.81
N ASP A 141 -6.33 -1.24 4.81
CA ASP A 141 -7.21 -1.16 3.62
C ASP A 141 -7.32 -2.49 2.83
N VAL A 142 -8.33 -2.62 1.96
CA VAL A 142 -8.62 -3.80 1.12
C VAL A 142 -7.87 -3.71 -0.22
N VAL A 143 -6.57 -3.48 -0.11
CA VAL A 143 -5.66 -3.14 -1.21
C VAL A 143 -5.03 -4.36 -1.86
N ASN A 144 -4.46 -4.16 -3.04
CA ASN A 144 -3.62 -5.13 -3.72
C ASN A 144 -2.55 -4.41 -4.57
N ARG A 145 -1.30 -4.90 -4.53
CA ARG A 145 -0.14 -4.25 -5.16
C ARG A 145 0.15 -4.73 -6.59
N GLY A 146 -0.64 -5.67 -7.10
CA GLY A 146 -0.57 -6.09 -8.49
C GLY A 146 -0.39 -7.60 -8.65
N MET A 147 0.13 -7.97 -9.81
CA MET A 147 0.14 -9.34 -10.30
C MET A 147 1.53 -9.74 -10.78
N ALA A 148 1.68 -11.02 -11.12
CA ALA A 148 2.78 -11.51 -11.94
C ALA A 148 2.25 -12.09 -13.26
N VAL A 149 3.13 -12.24 -14.24
CA VAL A 149 2.87 -12.92 -15.50
C VAL A 149 3.98 -13.93 -15.77
N TRP A 150 3.60 -15.12 -16.21
CA TRP A 150 4.53 -16.16 -16.63
C TRP A 150 3.86 -17.09 -17.63
N GLN A 151 4.60 -17.40 -18.68
CA GLN A 151 4.15 -18.01 -19.91
C GLN A 151 2.91 -17.28 -20.41
N ASN A 152 1.77 -17.96 -20.46
CA ASN A 152 0.50 -17.44 -20.92
C ASN A 152 -0.52 -17.35 -19.77
N ARG A 153 -0.08 -16.92 -18.59
CA ARG A 153 -0.91 -16.83 -17.39
C ARG A 153 -0.58 -15.60 -16.54
N LEU A 154 -1.59 -15.07 -15.88
CA LEU A 154 -1.47 -14.05 -14.84
C LEU A 154 -1.63 -14.69 -13.46
N TYR A 155 -0.96 -14.15 -12.44
CA TYR A 155 -1.00 -14.68 -11.07
C TYR A 155 -1.28 -13.56 -10.07
N VAL A 156 -2.19 -13.82 -9.14
CA VAL A 156 -2.64 -12.83 -8.15
C VAL A 156 -2.83 -13.48 -6.78
N GLY A 157 -2.35 -12.80 -5.74
CA GLY A 157 -2.66 -13.11 -4.35
C GLY A 157 -3.91 -12.35 -3.91
N THR A 158 -4.85 -13.03 -3.25
CA THR A 158 -6.12 -12.43 -2.84
C THR A 158 -6.16 -12.09 -1.36
N ILE A 159 -6.94 -11.07 -0.97
CA ILE A 159 -7.07 -10.65 0.44
C ILE A 159 -7.54 -11.77 1.37
N ASP A 160 -8.25 -12.78 0.85
CA ASP A 160 -8.73 -13.95 1.57
C ASP A 160 -7.74 -15.13 1.58
N GLY A 161 -6.50 -14.90 1.13
CA GLY A 161 -5.37 -15.80 1.29
C GLY A 161 -5.19 -16.85 0.19
N ARG A 162 -5.82 -16.66 -0.98
CA ARG A 162 -5.65 -17.54 -2.15
C ARG A 162 -4.57 -17.01 -3.07
N LEU A 163 -3.93 -17.91 -3.80
CA LEU A 163 -3.11 -17.64 -4.96
C LEU A 163 -3.85 -18.20 -6.18
N ILE A 164 -4.05 -17.38 -7.20
CA ILE A 164 -4.89 -17.71 -8.35
C ILE A 164 -4.13 -17.45 -9.64
N ALA A 165 -4.19 -18.40 -10.57
CA ALA A 165 -3.75 -18.22 -11.94
C ALA A 165 -4.93 -17.98 -12.88
N LEU A 166 -4.78 -17.03 -13.80
CA LEU A 166 -5.81 -16.59 -14.74
C LEU A 166 -5.32 -16.68 -16.19
N ASP A 167 -6.25 -16.97 -17.10
CA ASP A 167 -6.03 -16.78 -18.53
C ASP A 167 -5.97 -15.27 -18.85
N PRO A 168 -4.91 -14.78 -19.52
CA PRO A 168 -4.75 -13.35 -19.78
C PRO A 168 -5.75 -12.80 -20.82
N ALA A 169 -6.31 -13.64 -21.68
CA ALA A 169 -7.24 -13.21 -22.73
C ALA A 169 -8.69 -13.14 -22.23
N THR A 170 -9.07 -13.98 -21.27
CA THR A 170 -10.47 -14.07 -20.78
C THR A 170 -10.64 -13.65 -19.32
N GLY A 171 -9.57 -13.68 -18.53
CA GLY A 171 -9.61 -13.52 -17.08
C GLY A 171 -10.18 -14.74 -16.36
N GLU A 172 -10.40 -15.87 -17.03
CA GLU A 172 -10.93 -17.09 -16.40
C GLU A 172 -9.89 -17.75 -15.49
N VAL A 173 -10.36 -18.33 -14.38
CA VAL A 173 -9.52 -19.03 -13.42
C VAL A 173 -9.01 -20.34 -14.03
N ILE A 174 -7.69 -20.50 -14.06
CA ILE A 174 -7.00 -21.73 -14.45
C ILE A 174 -6.82 -22.64 -13.24
N TRP A 175 -6.33 -22.09 -12.12
CA TRP A 175 -6.25 -22.76 -10.83
C TRP A 175 -6.36 -21.76 -9.68
N ASP A 176 -6.79 -22.25 -8.51
CA ASP A 176 -7.00 -21.49 -7.28
C ASP A 176 -6.50 -22.33 -6.09
N LYS A 177 -5.59 -21.77 -5.27
CA LYS A 177 -4.97 -22.46 -4.13
C LYS A 177 -5.05 -21.59 -2.89
N LEU A 178 -5.59 -22.15 -1.81
CA LEU A 178 -5.53 -21.53 -0.49
C LEU A 178 -4.11 -21.65 0.08
N THR A 179 -3.52 -20.53 0.50
CA THR A 179 -2.13 -20.47 1.00
C THR A 179 -2.04 -20.33 2.52
N ILE A 180 -3.16 -19.98 3.16
CA ILE A 180 -3.25 -19.61 4.58
C ILE A 180 -4.08 -20.62 5.38
N ASP A 181 -3.87 -20.62 6.69
CA ASP A 181 -4.82 -21.17 7.65
C ASP A 181 -6.00 -20.18 7.82
N LEU A 182 -7.22 -20.63 7.53
CA LEU A 182 -8.42 -19.79 7.59
C LEU A 182 -8.82 -19.42 9.02
N ASP A 183 -8.38 -20.20 10.01
CA ASP A 183 -8.65 -19.95 11.43
C ASP A 183 -7.75 -18.83 11.98
N LYS A 184 -6.73 -18.40 11.21
CA LYS A 184 -5.81 -17.32 11.56
C LYS A 184 -6.09 -16.04 10.77
N PRO A 185 -5.75 -14.86 11.30
CA PRO A 185 -5.99 -13.56 10.68
C PRO A 185 -4.99 -13.22 9.56
N TYR A 186 -4.68 -14.18 8.69
CA TYR A 186 -3.84 -13.94 7.50
C TYR A 186 -4.62 -13.24 6.37
N SER A 187 -3.85 -12.59 5.52
CA SER A 187 -4.28 -11.94 4.27
C SER A 187 -3.14 -11.84 3.26
N ILE A 188 -3.43 -11.49 1.99
CA ILE A 188 -2.40 -11.19 0.98
C ILE A 188 -2.70 -9.85 0.31
N THR A 189 -1.69 -8.97 0.26
CA THR A 189 -1.76 -7.65 -0.37
C THR A 189 -0.65 -7.41 -1.39
N GLY A 190 0.52 -8.03 -1.23
CA GLY A 190 1.66 -7.90 -2.14
C GLY A 190 1.45 -8.58 -3.50
N ALA A 191 2.21 -8.13 -4.50
CA ALA A 191 2.24 -8.73 -5.82
C ALA A 191 3.17 -9.97 -5.83
N PRO A 192 2.73 -11.13 -6.38
CA PRO A 192 3.62 -12.28 -6.56
C PRO A 192 4.85 -11.94 -7.41
N ARG A 193 5.94 -12.68 -7.25
CA ARG A 193 7.09 -12.73 -8.19
C ARG A 193 7.22 -14.13 -8.76
N ILE A 194 7.86 -14.28 -9.92
CA ILE A 194 8.06 -15.59 -10.55
C ILE A 194 9.52 -15.79 -10.93
N VAL A 195 10.10 -16.87 -10.40
CA VAL A 195 11.48 -17.29 -10.71
C VAL A 195 11.40 -18.71 -11.25
N ASP A 196 11.82 -18.90 -12.50
CA ASP A 196 11.91 -20.21 -13.15
C ASP A 196 10.66 -21.10 -12.96
N GLY A 197 9.50 -20.51 -13.22
CA GLY A 197 8.20 -21.21 -13.12
C GLY A 197 7.69 -21.40 -11.69
N LYS A 198 8.31 -20.77 -10.69
CA LYS A 198 7.87 -20.81 -9.28
C LYS A 198 7.23 -19.49 -8.90
N VAL A 199 5.95 -19.51 -8.57
CA VAL A 199 5.17 -18.34 -8.12
C VAL A 199 5.40 -18.14 -6.64
N LEU A 200 6.08 -17.05 -6.30
CA LEU A 200 6.49 -16.67 -4.96
C LEU A 200 5.46 -15.72 -4.37
N ILE A 201 4.92 -16.06 -3.21
CA ILE A 201 4.00 -15.18 -2.47
C ILE A 201 4.12 -15.40 -0.96
N GLY A 202 4.09 -14.30 -0.21
CA GLY A 202 3.97 -14.30 1.25
C GLY A 202 2.57 -13.90 1.70
N ASN A 203 2.47 -13.24 2.85
CA ASN A 203 1.20 -12.88 3.50
C ASN A 203 1.41 -11.69 4.44
N GLY A 204 0.31 -11.07 4.89
CA GLY A 204 0.24 -10.11 5.98
C GLY A 204 -0.58 -10.64 7.16
N GLY A 205 -0.64 -9.85 8.24
CA GLY A 205 -1.36 -10.19 9.49
C GLY A 205 -0.55 -9.97 10.77
N GLY A 206 0.65 -9.37 10.71
CA GLY A 206 1.52 -9.12 11.86
C GLY A 206 0.84 -8.36 13.00
N GLU A 207 -0.09 -7.46 12.68
CA GLU A 207 -0.85 -6.66 13.65
C GLU A 207 -1.84 -7.49 14.47
N PHE A 208 -2.26 -8.65 13.97
CA PHE A 208 -3.25 -9.51 14.62
C PHE A 208 -2.63 -10.70 15.37
N GLY A 209 -1.39 -11.09 15.05
CA GLY A 209 -0.80 -12.32 15.59
C GLY A 209 -0.84 -13.46 14.58
N VAL A 210 0.17 -13.50 13.72
CA VAL A 210 0.40 -14.62 12.79
C VAL A 210 1.88 -14.94 12.66
N ARG A 211 2.19 -16.16 12.21
CA ARG A 211 3.55 -16.61 11.92
C ARG A 211 3.89 -16.36 10.46
N GLY A 212 4.89 -15.54 10.18
CA GLY A 212 5.29 -15.17 8.83
C GLY A 212 5.93 -16.31 8.05
N TYR A 213 5.66 -16.32 6.74
CA TYR A 213 6.30 -17.22 5.78
C TYR A 213 6.20 -16.68 4.36
N ILE A 214 7.04 -17.22 3.48
CA ILE A 214 6.91 -17.15 2.02
C ILE A 214 6.83 -18.56 1.45
N SER A 215 6.12 -18.74 0.34
CA SER A 215 5.99 -20.03 -0.35
C SER A 215 6.21 -19.89 -1.85
N ALA A 216 6.75 -20.95 -2.46
CA ALA A 216 6.80 -21.13 -3.89
C ALA A 216 5.77 -22.17 -4.35
N TYR A 217 5.02 -21.83 -5.39
CA TYR A 217 4.07 -22.73 -6.03
C TYR A 217 4.45 -22.96 -7.49
N ASP A 218 4.21 -24.14 -8.03
CA ASP A 218 4.41 -24.40 -9.45
C ASP A 218 3.44 -23.55 -10.28
N ALA A 219 3.98 -22.83 -11.28
CA ALA A 219 3.19 -21.95 -12.14
C ALA A 219 2.18 -22.70 -13.03
N ALA A 220 2.38 -23.99 -13.28
CA ALA A 220 1.49 -24.81 -14.10
C ALA A 220 0.19 -25.19 -13.40
N ASP A 221 0.26 -25.65 -12.15
CA ASP A 221 -0.88 -26.24 -11.45
C ASP A 221 -1.08 -25.76 -10.00
N GLY A 222 -0.19 -24.90 -9.51
CA GLY A 222 -0.22 -24.35 -8.16
C GLY A 222 0.16 -25.36 -7.07
N GLU A 223 0.90 -26.44 -7.38
CA GLU A 223 1.47 -27.31 -6.36
C GLU A 223 2.45 -26.53 -5.46
N LEU A 224 2.33 -26.68 -4.13
CA LEU A 224 3.29 -26.11 -3.19
C LEU A 224 4.63 -26.83 -3.33
N LEU A 225 5.68 -26.11 -3.74
CA LEU A 225 7.02 -26.66 -3.93
C LEU A 225 7.84 -26.58 -2.65
N TRP A 226 7.87 -25.40 -2.02
CA TRP A 226 8.56 -25.17 -0.77
C TRP A 226 7.93 -24.02 0.02
N ARG A 227 8.22 -23.98 1.33
CA ARG A 227 7.84 -22.90 2.24
C ARG A 227 8.99 -22.58 3.18
N PHE A 228 9.28 -21.30 3.32
CA PHE A 228 10.22 -20.76 4.30
C PHE A 228 9.46 -19.95 5.36
N TYR A 229 9.45 -20.43 6.60
CA TYR A 229 8.97 -19.65 7.74
C TYR A 229 10.06 -18.66 8.17
N THR A 230 9.66 -17.44 8.52
CA THR A 230 10.60 -16.36 8.89
C THR A 230 10.86 -16.28 10.38
N VAL A 231 10.04 -16.92 11.21
CA VAL A 231 10.21 -16.95 12.68
C VAL A 231 10.01 -18.37 13.22
N PRO A 232 10.67 -18.75 14.31
CA PRO A 232 10.54 -20.07 14.92
C PRO A 232 9.12 -20.32 15.45
N GLY A 233 8.69 -21.57 15.39
CA GLY A 233 7.43 -22.04 15.97
C GLY A 233 7.56 -22.36 17.46
N ASN A 234 6.74 -23.29 17.94
CA ASN A 234 6.83 -23.82 19.29
C ASN A 234 8.20 -24.49 19.50
N PRO A 235 9.04 -24.03 20.46
CA PRO A 235 10.37 -24.59 20.68
C PRO A 235 10.36 -26.02 21.22
N ASP A 236 9.22 -26.51 21.70
CA ASP A 236 9.04 -27.90 22.13
C ASP A 236 8.73 -28.85 20.96
N GLU A 237 8.53 -28.33 19.73
CA GLU A 237 8.29 -29.10 18.52
C GLU A 237 9.52 -29.11 17.59
N PRO A 238 9.67 -30.12 16.71
CA PRO A 238 10.74 -30.11 15.71
C PRO A 238 10.64 -28.91 14.77
N PHE A 239 11.74 -28.16 14.62
CA PHE A 239 11.82 -27.06 13.66
C PHE A 239 11.80 -27.57 12.21
N GLU A 240 11.20 -26.79 11.31
CA GLU A 240 11.06 -27.16 9.90
C GLU A 240 12.39 -27.22 9.16
N ASN A 241 13.41 -26.49 9.64
CA ASN A 241 14.76 -26.51 9.11
C ASN A 241 15.80 -26.08 10.17
N PRO A 242 17.11 -26.34 9.95
CA PRO A 242 18.16 -25.98 10.92
C PRO A 242 18.34 -24.48 11.15
N VAL A 243 17.92 -23.62 10.22
CA VAL A 243 18.07 -22.18 10.40
C VAL A 243 17.04 -21.65 11.42
N LEU A 244 15.86 -22.25 11.50
CA LEU A 244 14.86 -21.91 12.51
C LEU A 244 15.23 -22.38 13.91
N GLU A 245 15.96 -23.49 14.04
CA GLU A 245 16.54 -23.91 15.31
C GLU A 245 17.51 -22.85 15.86
N LYS A 246 18.41 -22.34 15.01
CA LYS A 246 19.30 -21.23 15.36
C LYS A 246 18.54 -19.94 15.64
N ALA A 247 17.51 -19.64 14.84
CA ALA A 247 16.69 -18.46 15.05
C ALA A 247 16.03 -18.51 16.42
N ALA A 248 15.53 -19.67 16.87
CA ALA A 248 14.90 -19.86 18.18
C ALA A 248 15.81 -19.50 19.37
N GLU A 249 17.13 -19.62 19.23
CA GLU A 249 18.10 -19.18 20.27
C GLU A 249 18.04 -17.66 20.52
N THR A 250 17.50 -16.90 19.57
CA THR A 250 17.36 -15.43 19.66
C THR A 250 16.00 -14.98 20.22
N TRP A 251 15.15 -15.92 20.65
CA TRP A 251 13.85 -15.67 21.27
C TRP A 251 13.84 -16.24 22.69
N GLY A 252 13.24 -15.54 23.66
CA GLY A 252 13.35 -15.91 25.07
C GLY A 252 12.20 -15.48 25.96
N GLY A 253 11.67 -16.45 26.72
CA GLY A 253 10.79 -16.24 27.87
C GLY A 253 9.34 -15.83 27.56
N GLY A 254 8.94 -15.76 26.29
CA GLY A 254 7.62 -15.26 25.87
C GLY A 254 6.80 -16.31 25.10
N PRO A 255 5.48 -16.15 25.00
CA PRO A 255 4.60 -17.07 24.26
C PRO A 255 4.56 -16.72 22.76
N TRP A 256 5.70 -16.39 22.14
CA TRP A 256 5.71 -15.84 20.77
C TRP A 256 5.04 -16.77 19.75
N TRP A 257 5.16 -18.09 19.92
CA TRP A 257 4.54 -19.07 19.04
C TRP A 257 3.02 -19.17 19.20
N GLU A 258 2.48 -18.81 20.37
CA GLU A 258 1.03 -18.81 20.63
C GLU A 258 0.36 -17.62 19.93
N ILE A 259 1.00 -16.44 20.00
CA ILE A 259 0.51 -15.23 19.34
C ILE A 259 0.84 -15.25 17.84
N GLY A 260 2.01 -15.79 17.47
CA GLY A 260 2.44 -15.98 16.08
C GLY A 260 3.84 -15.45 15.78
N GLY A 261 4.37 -14.51 16.57
CA GLY A 261 5.74 -14.01 16.46
C GLY A 261 5.93 -12.94 15.38
N GLY A 262 5.09 -12.90 14.35
CA GLY A 262 5.16 -11.90 13.27
C GLY A 262 6.05 -12.34 12.10
N GLY A 263 6.81 -11.41 11.52
CA GLY A 263 7.75 -11.67 10.44
C GLY A 263 7.09 -11.90 9.08
N THR A 264 5.91 -11.34 8.85
CA THR A 264 5.16 -11.51 7.60
C THR A 264 5.89 -10.93 6.39
N VAL A 265 5.89 -11.65 5.25
CA VAL A 265 6.54 -11.25 3.98
C VAL A 265 5.47 -10.67 3.05
N TRP A 266 5.01 -9.45 3.34
CA TRP A 266 3.77 -8.92 2.77
C TRP A 266 3.93 -8.08 1.50
N ASP A 267 5.16 -7.80 1.06
CA ASP A 267 5.41 -6.90 -0.09
C ASP A 267 6.62 -7.27 -0.95
N SER A 268 7.79 -6.72 -0.66
CA SER A 268 8.89 -6.68 -1.62
C SER A 268 9.72 -7.96 -1.69
N MET A 269 10.11 -8.30 -2.92
CA MET A 269 11.02 -9.38 -3.29
C MET A 269 11.85 -8.91 -4.48
N ALA A 270 13.12 -9.32 -4.55
CA ALA A 270 13.99 -9.10 -5.71
C ALA A 270 14.72 -10.40 -6.07
N TYR A 271 15.24 -10.52 -7.30
CA TYR A 271 15.92 -11.73 -7.75
C TYR A 271 17.18 -11.39 -8.53
N ASP A 272 18.27 -12.09 -8.25
CA ASP A 272 19.49 -12.06 -9.06
C ASP A 272 19.65 -13.40 -9.80
N PRO A 273 19.44 -13.45 -11.13
CA PRO A 273 19.64 -14.65 -11.93
C PRO A 273 21.10 -15.13 -12.01
N ALA A 274 22.09 -14.25 -11.88
CA ALA A 274 23.49 -14.61 -11.96
C ALA A 274 23.96 -15.35 -10.71
N LEU A 275 23.46 -14.92 -9.54
CA LEU A 275 23.74 -15.56 -8.26
C LEU A 275 22.73 -16.68 -7.91
N ASN A 276 21.61 -16.75 -8.64
CA ASN A 276 20.45 -17.58 -8.31
C ASN A 276 19.97 -17.34 -6.85
N LEU A 277 19.84 -16.06 -6.48
CA LEU A 277 19.42 -15.64 -5.14
C LEU A 277 18.12 -14.84 -5.18
N LEU A 278 17.14 -15.31 -4.40
CA LEU A 278 15.90 -14.61 -4.10
C LEU A 278 16.08 -13.82 -2.81
N TYR A 279 15.83 -12.52 -2.86
CA TYR A 279 15.85 -11.64 -1.69
C TYR A 279 14.42 -11.35 -1.24
N ILE A 280 14.14 -11.54 0.04
CA ILE A 280 12.85 -11.23 0.65
C ILE A 280 13.03 -10.21 1.77
N GLY A 281 12.04 -9.33 1.91
CA GLY A 281 11.92 -8.45 3.06
C GLY A 281 11.00 -9.04 4.13
N VAL A 282 11.44 -9.04 5.40
CA VAL A 282 10.72 -9.63 6.52
C VAL A 282 10.10 -8.56 7.42
N GLY A 283 8.85 -8.78 7.83
CA GLY A 283 8.06 -7.83 8.61
C GLY A 283 8.43 -7.70 10.09
N ASN A 284 7.61 -6.93 10.78
CA ASN A 284 7.64 -6.62 12.21
C ASN A 284 7.27 -7.81 13.11
N GLY A 285 7.56 -7.69 14.40
CA GLY A 285 7.19 -8.69 15.41
C GLY A 285 5.71 -8.66 15.81
N SER A 286 5.20 -9.79 16.31
CA SER A 286 3.84 -9.91 16.85
C SER A 286 3.83 -10.56 18.23
N PRO A 287 3.36 -9.87 19.29
CA PRO A 287 2.94 -8.46 19.29
C PRO A 287 4.12 -7.53 18.96
N TRP A 288 3.85 -6.26 18.63
CA TRP A 288 4.91 -5.28 18.36
C TRP A 288 5.82 -5.11 19.57
N ASN A 289 5.24 -5.09 20.78
CA ASN A 289 5.97 -4.93 22.03
C ASN A 289 6.92 -6.11 22.31
N LYS A 290 8.23 -5.84 22.22
CA LYS A 290 9.28 -6.84 22.44
C LYS A 290 9.31 -7.40 23.85
N HIS A 291 8.90 -6.62 24.85
CA HIS A 291 8.87 -7.03 26.27
C HIS A 291 7.75 -8.04 26.59
N ILE A 292 6.72 -8.10 25.74
CA ILE A 292 5.67 -9.11 25.81
C ILE A 292 6.02 -10.31 24.92
N ARG A 293 6.47 -10.03 23.69
CA ARG A 293 6.77 -11.05 22.68
C ARG A 293 7.95 -11.94 23.09
N SER A 294 9.03 -11.32 23.60
CA SER A 294 10.25 -11.99 24.04
C SER A 294 10.82 -11.28 25.29
N PRO A 295 10.22 -11.51 26.48
CA PRO A 295 10.57 -10.83 27.73
C PRO A 295 12.03 -10.99 28.18
N SER A 296 12.70 -12.07 27.76
CA SER A 296 14.13 -12.25 28.04
C SER A 296 15.05 -11.52 27.05
N GLY A 297 14.47 -10.74 26.14
CA GLY A 297 15.18 -10.03 25.08
C GLY A 297 15.49 -10.93 23.87
N GLY A 298 16.55 -10.56 23.15
CA GLY A 298 17.02 -11.27 21.96
C GLY A 298 16.65 -10.59 20.65
N ASP A 299 17.43 -10.93 19.62
CA ASP A 299 17.32 -10.35 18.28
C ASP A 299 16.01 -10.74 17.57
N ASN A 300 15.36 -11.83 18.00
CA ASN A 300 14.12 -12.33 17.44
C ASN A 300 14.20 -12.58 15.92
N LEU A 301 15.19 -13.34 15.46
CA LEU A 301 15.37 -13.64 14.04
C LEU A 301 14.15 -14.40 13.46
N PHE A 302 13.73 -14.11 12.23
CA PHE A 302 14.26 -13.14 11.25
C PHE A 302 13.45 -11.85 11.15
N LEU A 303 12.85 -11.36 12.24
CA LEU A 303 12.09 -10.10 12.22
C LEU A 303 12.93 -8.96 11.64
N SER A 304 12.28 -8.05 10.90
CA SER A 304 12.90 -6.85 10.32
C SER A 304 14.24 -7.15 9.65
N SER A 305 14.23 -8.09 8.70
CA SER A 305 15.44 -8.57 8.03
C SER A 305 15.28 -8.60 6.51
N ILE A 306 16.40 -8.42 5.81
CA ILE A 306 16.59 -8.88 4.44
C ILE A 306 17.10 -10.31 4.52
N VAL A 307 16.47 -11.24 3.83
CA VAL A 307 16.88 -12.65 3.80
C VAL A 307 17.09 -13.09 2.36
N ALA A 308 18.24 -13.69 2.07
CA ALA A 308 18.53 -14.34 0.80
C ALA A 308 18.24 -15.84 0.88
N LEU A 309 17.50 -16.33 -0.10
CA LEU A 309 17.09 -17.72 -0.25
C LEU A 309 17.53 -18.25 -1.61
N ASN A 310 17.79 -19.55 -1.69
CA ASN A 310 17.81 -20.26 -2.96
C ASN A 310 16.36 -20.37 -3.48
N PRO A 311 16.02 -19.86 -4.67
CA PRO A 311 14.66 -19.92 -5.19
C PRO A 311 14.20 -21.34 -5.56
N ASP A 312 15.12 -22.28 -5.75
CA ASP A 312 14.79 -23.64 -6.18
C ASP A 312 14.14 -24.48 -5.08
N ASP A 313 14.63 -24.34 -3.85
CA ASP A 313 14.19 -25.14 -2.70
C ASP A 313 13.85 -24.32 -1.44
N GLY A 314 14.01 -23.00 -1.48
CA GLY A 314 13.73 -22.11 -0.37
C GLY A 314 14.76 -22.19 0.77
N SER A 315 15.92 -22.81 0.53
CA SER A 315 16.98 -22.91 1.53
C SER A 315 17.61 -21.55 1.82
N TYR A 316 17.89 -21.31 3.10
CA TYR A 316 18.53 -20.09 3.58
C TYR A 316 19.98 -19.96 3.08
N VAL A 317 20.37 -18.75 2.69
CA VAL A 317 21.75 -18.41 2.29
C VAL A 317 22.38 -17.43 3.28
N TRP A 318 21.85 -16.21 3.36
CA TRP A 318 22.32 -15.17 4.29
C TRP A 318 21.14 -14.29 4.75
N HIS A 319 21.35 -13.50 5.81
CA HIS A 319 20.43 -12.42 6.18
C HIS A 319 21.19 -11.21 6.72
N TYR A 320 20.53 -10.05 6.66
CA TYR A 320 20.92 -8.84 7.38
C TYR A 320 19.69 -8.31 8.11
N GLN A 321 19.80 -8.15 9.44
CA GLN A 321 18.70 -7.69 10.28
C GLN A 321 18.76 -6.17 10.48
N THR A 322 17.82 -5.44 9.88
CA THR A 322 17.79 -3.97 9.91
C THR A 322 17.39 -3.43 11.28
N THR A 323 16.55 -4.16 12.02
CA THR A 323 16.12 -3.77 13.37
C THR A 323 16.06 -5.00 14.29
N PRO A 324 17.19 -5.36 14.93
CA PRO A 324 17.22 -6.41 15.94
C PRO A 324 16.23 -6.16 17.06
N GLY A 325 15.48 -7.20 17.44
CA GLY A 325 14.51 -7.10 18.52
C GLY A 325 13.38 -6.10 18.27
N ASP A 326 12.96 -5.90 17.00
CA ASP A 326 11.93 -4.92 16.59
C ASP A 326 10.82 -4.70 17.63
N GLY A 327 10.71 -3.46 18.11
CA GLY A 327 9.73 -3.03 19.10
C GLY A 327 8.79 -1.93 18.61
N TRP A 328 8.83 -1.58 17.31
CA TRP A 328 8.24 -0.33 16.82
C TRP A 328 7.35 -0.46 15.59
N ASP A 329 7.06 -1.68 15.13
CA ASP A 329 6.48 -1.94 13.80
C ASP A 329 7.43 -1.54 12.67
N TYR A 330 8.73 -1.80 12.84
CA TYR A 330 9.73 -1.57 11.79
C TYR A 330 9.90 -2.82 10.94
N THR A 331 9.09 -2.91 9.88
CA THR A 331 9.26 -3.89 8.82
C THR A 331 10.52 -3.61 8.00
N ALA A 332 11.07 -4.67 7.38
CA ALA A 332 12.04 -4.61 6.29
C ALA A 332 11.45 -5.15 4.97
N THR A 333 10.14 -4.99 4.79
CA THR A 333 9.38 -5.46 3.61
C THR A 333 9.33 -4.43 2.49
N GLN A 334 9.97 -3.27 2.69
CA GLN A 334 10.05 -2.17 1.75
C GLN A 334 10.84 -2.56 0.51
N HIS A 335 10.71 -1.75 -0.54
CA HIS A 335 11.27 -2.00 -1.85
C HIS A 335 12.78 -2.32 -1.81
N ILE A 336 13.15 -3.48 -2.38
CA ILE A 336 14.52 -3.95 -2.50
C ILE A 336 14.98 -3.70 -3.94
N ILE A 337 16.04 -2.91 -4.12
CA ILE A 337 16.61 -2.62 -5.44
C ILE A 337 17.98 -3.29 -5.55
N LEU A 338 18.23 -3.99 -6.65
CA LEU A 338 19.55 -4.50 -7.00
C LEU A 338 20.21 -3.55 -8.01
N ALA A 339 21.46 -3.19 -7.78
CA ALA A 339 22.22 -2.31 -8.68
C ALA A 339 23.72 -2.61 -8.59
N ASP A 340 24.46 -2.10 -9.56
CA ASP A 340 25.92 -2.08 -9.51
C ASP A 340 26.36 -0.64 -9.25
N LEU A 341 27.15 -0.42 -8.20
CA LEU A 341 27.62 0.90 -7.79
C LEU A 341 29.14 0.96 -7.81
N GLU A 342 29.69 2.10 -8.22
CA GLU A 342 31.12 2.38 -8.06
C GLU A 342 31.38 2.86 -6.62
N ILE A 343 32.02 2.03 -5.81
CA ILE A 343 32.34 2.30 -4.40
C ILE A 343 33.84 2.09 -4.21
N ASP A 344 34.53 3.11 -3.69
CA ASP A 344 36.00 3.11 -3.51
C ASP A 344 36.82 2.75 -4.76
N GLY A 345 36.27 3.04 -5.94
CA GLY A 345 36.90 2.76 -7.24
C GLY A 345 36.74 1.32 -7.73
N GLU A 346 35.88 0.53 -7.10
CA GLU A 346 35.49 -0.81 -7.53
C GLU A 346 33.98 -0.87 -7.80
N THR A 347 33.58 -1.59 -8.86
CA THR A 347 32.17 -1.91 -9.11
C THR A 347 31.72 -2.95 -8.08
N ARG A 348 30.75 -2.60 -7.24
CA ARG A 348 30.15 -3.46 -6.23
C ARG A 348 28.73 -3.85 -6.64
N GLU A 349 28.45 -5.14 -6.55
CA GLU A 349 27.13 -5.72 -6.79
C GLU A 349 26.27 -5.60 -5.53
N VAL A 350 25.37 -4.62 -5.49
CA VAL A 350 24.68 -4.22 -4.25
C VAL A 350 23.19 -4.53 -4.24
N LEU A 351 22.66 -4.62 -3.03
CA LEU A 351 21.26 -4.54 -2.67
C LEU A 351 21.04 -3.26 -1.86
N MET A 352 20.03 -2.49 -2.23
CA MET A 352 19.64 -1.24 -1.56
C MET A 352 18.23 -1.33 -0.97
N GLN A 353 18.05 -0.86 0.26
CA GLN A 353 16.73 -0.77 0.88
C GLN A 353 16.61 0.44 1.81
N ALA A 354 15.45 1.11 1.79
CA ALA A 354 15.06 2.13 2.76
C ALA A 354 13.87 1.63 3.61
N PRO A 355 14.05 0.74 4.59
CA PRO A 355 12.97 0.21 5.41
C PRO A 355 12.31 1.28 6.31
N LYS A 356 11.24 0.88 7.02
CA LYS A 356 10.47 1.79 7.90
C LYS A 356 11.34 2.50 8.95
N ASN A 357 12.42 1.88 9.40
CA ASN A 357 13.23 2.34 10.53
C ASN A 357 13.99 3.66 10.30
N GLY A 358 14.05 4.15 9.06
CA GLY A 358 14.62 5.45 8.71
C GLY A 358 16.09 5.44 8.26
N PHE A 359 16.74 4.28 8.19
CA PHE A 359 18.08 4.10 7.62
C PHE A 359 18.02 3.58 6.18
N PHE A 360 18.94 4.05 5.34
CA PHE A 360 19.14 3.56 3.98
C PHE A 360 20.32 2.60 3.97
N TYR A 361 20.10 1.35 3.60
CA TYR A 361 21.13 0.32 3.63
C TYR A 361 21.65 0.03 2.23
N VAL A 362 22.96 -0.09 2.10
CA VAL A 362 23.65 -0.67 0.94
C VAL A 362 24.38 -1.92 1.43
N LEU A 363 24.00 -3.07 0.90
CA LEU A 363 24.58 -4.38 1.22
C LEU A 363 25.23 -4.97 -0.02
N ASP A 364 26.27 -5.77 0.17
CA ASP A 364 26.72 -6.70 -0.86
C ASP A 364 25.65 -7.77 -1.07
N ARG A 365 25.13 -7.91 -2.29
CA ARG A 365 23.99 -8.80 -2.54
C ARG A 365 24.38 -10.28 -2.57
N GLU A 366 25.66 -10.60 -2.80
CA GLU A 366 26.13 -11.99 -2.76
C GLU A 366 26.26 -12.49 -1.32
N THR A 367 26.79 -11.66 -0.42
CA THR A 367 27.20 -12.09 0.92
C THR A 367 26.31 -11.59 2.05
N GLY A 368 25.53 -10.53 1.83
CA GLY A 368 24.77 -9.82 2.86
C GLY A 368 25.62 -8.88 3.73
N GLU A 369 26.89 -8.67 3.39
CA GLU A 369 27.79 -7.77 4.11
C GLU A 369 27.28 -6.32 4.02
N LEU A 370 27.25 -5.63 5.17
CA LEU A 370 26.93 -4.21 5.21
C LEU A 370 28.06 -3.39 4.60
N ILE A 371 27.75 -2.63 3.54
CA ILE A 371 28.70 -1.69 2.92
C ILE A 371 28.55 -0.32 3.57
N SER A 372 27.32 0.19 3.67
CA SER A 372 27.03 1.47 4.32
C SER A 372 25.58 1.57 4.78
N ALA A 373 25.35 2.39 5.81
CA ALA A 373 24.01 2.77 6.23
C ALA A 373 24.00 4.13 6.93
N ASP A 374 23.08 5.00 6.51
CA ASP A 374 22.84 6.30 7.14
C ASP A 374 21.34 6.66 7.12
N ASN A 375 20.90 7.55 7.99
CA ASN A 375 19.49 7.90 8.14
C ASN A 375 19.02 8.86 7.03
N TYR A 376 18.05 8.43 6.22
CA TYR A 376 17.46 9.26 5.14
C TYR A 376 16.34 10.20 5.63
N VAL A 377 15.86 9.96 6.85
CA VAL A 377 14.92 10.79 7.60
C VAL A 377 15.40 10.92 9.06
N PRO A 378 14.84 11.85 9.86
CA PRO A 378 15.11 11.88 11.29
C PRO A 378 14.75 10.55 11.96
N VAL A 379 15.65 10.07 12.82
CA VAL A 379 15.52 8.84 13.61
C VAL A 379 15.71 9.16 15.08
N SER A 380 15.03 8.43 15.98
CA SER A 380 15.23 8.58 17.43
C SER A 380 15.46 7.28 18.19
N TRP A 381 15.21 6.11 17.59
CA TRP A 381 15.43 4.82 18.26
C TRP A 381 16.91 4.40 18.26
N ALA A 382 17.72 4.97 17.37
CA ALA A 382 19.15 4.69 17.25
C ALA A 382 19.92 5.97 16.89
N GLU A 383 21.17 6.05 17.34
CA GLU A 383 22.09 7.15 17.03
C GLU A 383 22.77 6.97 15.67
N GLY A 384 22.85 5.73 15.17
CA GLY A 384 23.51 5.36 13.92
C GLY A 384 23.61 3.85 13.78
N ILE A 385 24.27 3.39 12.71
CA ILE A 385 24.65 1.99 12.51
C ILE A 385 26.15 1.86 12.73
N ASP A 386 26.56 0.99 13.66
CA ASP A 386 27.95 0.63 13.84
C ASP A 386 28.40 -0.28 12.68
N LEU A 387 29.27 0.24 11.81
CA LEU A 387 29.76 -0.48 10.63
C LEU A 387 30.68 -1.65 10.96
N GLU A 388 31.28 -1.71 12.16
CA GLU A 388 32.09 -2.87 12.56
C GLU A 388 31.23 -4.08 12.92
N THR A 389 30.09 -3.84 13.55
CA THR A 389 29.16 -4.90 13.98
C THR A 389 27.98 -5.09 13.04
N GLY A 390 27.69 -4.10 12.20
CA GLY A 390 26.49 -4.03 11.35
C GLY A 390 25.20 -3.78 12.12
N ARG A 391 25.27 -3.28 13.37
CA ARG A 391 24.12 -3.18 14.28
C ARG A 391 23.76 -1.73 14.60
N PRO A 392 22.47 -1.42 14.83
CA PRO A 392 22.08 -0.11 15.32
C PRO A 392 22.61 0.15 16.72
N ILE A 393 23.03 1.39 16.97
CA ILE A 393 23.38 1.89 18.30
C ILE A 393 22.07 2.41 18.93
N GLU A 394 21.34 1.55 19.63
CA GLU A 394 20.05 1.88 20.24
C GLU A 394 20.18 3.02 21.29
N THR A 395 19.21 3.92 21.29
CA THR A 395 19.06 4.97 22.32
C THR A 395 18.38 4.43 23.57
N ASP A 396 18.24 5.27 24.61
CA ASP A 396 17.50 4.96 25.84
C ASP A 396 15.96 5.04 25.69
N ASN A 397 15.45 4.93 24.45
CA ASN A 397 14.02 5.00 24.11
C ASN A 397 13.24 3.73 24.52
N ASP A 398 13.23 3.41 25.81
CA ASP A 398 12.44 2.31 26.37
C ASP A 398 11.04 2.77 26.81
N TYR A 399 10.01 2.30 26.10
CA TYR A 399 8.61 2.65 26.39
C TYR A 399 7.94 1.79 27.47
N SER A 400 8.70 0.88 28.12
CA SER A 400 8.23 0.18 29.33
C SER A 400 8.30 1.05 30.59
N GLU A 401 9.22 2.03 30.62
CA GLU A 401 9.40 2.93 31.77
C GLU A 401 8.53 4.20 31.69
N GLY A 402 7.97 4.49 30.51
CA GLY A 402 7.14 5.68 30.28
C GLY A 402 6.77 5.87 28.81
N ALA A 403 5.98 6.91 28.52
CA ALA A 403 5.63 7.22 27.14
C ALA A 403 6.83 7.85 26.40
N VAL A 404 7.16 7.32 25.22
CA VAL A 404 8.28 7.76 24.39
C VAL A 404 7.77 8.34 23.07
N TYR A 405 8.32 9.47 22.62
CA TYR A 405 8.00 10.05 21.32
C TYR A 405 9.02 9.57 20.28
N GLN A 406 8.57 8.74 19.33
CA GLN A 406 9.43 7.92 18.48
C GLN A 406 9.34 8.31 16.99
N PHE A 407 10.51 8.49 16.36
CA PHE A 407 10.71 8.65 14.92
C PHE A 407 11.58 7.52 14.34
N PRO A 408 11.19 6.91 13.22
CA PRO A 408 9.89 7.03 12.57
C PRO A 408 8.75 6.36 13.36
N SER A 409 7.50 6.69 13.03
CA SER A 409 6.30 6.01 13.54
C SER A 409 6.09 4.62 12.89
N PRO A 410 5.02 3.85 13.20
CA PRO A 410 4.67 2.61 12.48
C PRO A 410 4.44 2.81 10.97
N MET A 411 4.16 4.05 10.54
CA MET A 411 4.05 4.43 9.14
C MET A 411 5.41 4.48 8.42
N GLY A 412 6.52 4.44 9.17
CA GLY A 412 7.89 4.41 8.70
C GLY A 412 8.41 5.75 8.19
N GLY A 413 9.73 5.83 7.97
CA GLY A 413 10.35 6.85 7.12
C GLY A 413 10.03 6.65 5.64
N HIS A 414 9.79 5.40 5.28
CA HIS A 414 9.36 4.90 4.00
C HIS A 414 8.51 3.64 4.24
N ASN A 415 7.54 3.38 3.36
CA ASN A 415 6.62 2.26 3.49
C ASN A 415 6.56 1.49 2.15
N TRP A 416 5.48 0.81 1.85
CA TRP A 416 5.34 -0.03 0.65
C TRP A 416 5.49 0.69 -0.69
N GLN A 417 5.31 2.02 -0.73
CA GLN A 417 5.30 2.76 -2.00
C GLN A 417 6.66 2.65 -2.69
N PRO A 418 6.76 2.03 -3.88
CA PRO A 418 8.05 1.73 -4.48
C PRO A 418 8.97 2.93 -4.70
N MET A 419 10.24 2.77 -4.36
CA MET A 419 11.34 3.65 -4.79
C MET A 419 11.67 3.42 -6.28
N CYS A 420 12.47 4.29 -6.90
CA CYS A 420 13.16 3.93 -8.15
C CYS A 420 14.63 4.34 -8.10
N TYR A 421 15.48 3.64 -8.86
CA TYR A 421 16.89 3.97 -9.03
C TYR A 421 17.13 4.44 -10.46
N SER A 422 17.94 5.49 -10.65
CA SER A 422 18.37 5.92 -11.98
C SER A 422 19.86 5.70 -12.16
N PRO A 423 20.30 4.79 -13.06
CA PRO A 423 21.72 4.61 -13.36
C PRO A 423 22.35 5.84 -14.04
N GLN A 424 21.54 6.77 -14.56
CA GLN A 424 22.04 8.01 -15.17
C GLN A 424 22.49 9.04 -14.14
N THR A 425 21.82 9.09 -12.97
CA THR A 425 22.13 10.04 -11.89
C THR A 425 22.87 9.39 -10.74
N GLY A 426 22.76 8.07 -10.59
CA GLY A 426 23.23 7.33 -9.42
C GLY A 426 22.28 7.43 -8.22
N TYR A 427 21.16 8.16 -8.33
CA TYR A 427 20.28 8.40 -7.19
C TYR A 427 19.14 7.37 -7.07
N VAL A 428 18.72 7.16 -5.82
CA VAL A 428 17.47 6.47 -5.48
C VAL A 428 16.43 7.51 -5.06
N TYR A 429 15.24 7.45 -5.65
CA TYR A 429 14.14 8.37 -5.37
C TYR A 429 13.15 7.71 -4.42
N ILE A 430 13.11 8.23 -3.19
CA ILE A 430 12.41 7.63 -2.05
C ILE A 430 11.18 8.50 -1.72
N PRO A 431 9.97 7.94 -1.77
CA PRO A 431 8.78 8.50 -1.12
C PRO A 431 8.94 8.53 0.41
N ALA A 432 9.70 9.51 0.89
CA ALA A 432 10.08 9.68 2.28
C ALA A 432 9.03 10.47 3.06
N ARG A 433 8.88 10.18 4.35
CA ARG A 433 7.94 10.85 5.24
C ARG A 433 8.52 11.06 6.63
N GLN A 434 8.03 12.09 7.31
CA GLN A 434 8.38 12.43 8.68
C GLN A 434 7.10 12.35 9.50
N LEU A 435 6.99 11.27 10.26
CA LEU A 435 5.87 10.96 11.13
C LEU A 435 6.41 10.35 12.42
N ALA A 436 5.96 10.86 13.55
CA ALA A 436 6.21 10.27 14.86
C ALA A 436 4.93 9.74 15.49
N MET A 437 5.11 8.84 16.44
CA MET A 437 4.05 8.32 17.30
C MET A 437 4.54 8.25 18.74
N ILE A 438 3.61 8.34 19.68
CA ILE A 438 3.89 8.07 21.09
C ILE A 438 3.77 6.57 21.32
N TYR A 439 4.78 5.97 21.94
CA TYR A 439 4.81 4.57 22.32
C TYR A 439 4.68 4.47 23.83
N ARG A 440 3.80 3.58 24.29
CA ARG A 440 3.63 3.24 25.70
C ARG A 440 3.19 1.79 25.84
N GLU A 441 3.84 1.07 26.75
CA GLU A 441 3.46 -0.30 27.09
C GLU A 441 2.03 -0.40 27.65
N ASP A 442 1.29 -1.42 27.20
CA ASP A 442 0.05 -1.86 27.85
C ASP A 442 0.36 -2.93 28.89
N ALA A 443 0.43 -2.54 30.15
CA ALA A 443 0.69 -3.44 31.27
C ALA A 443 -0.44 -4.47 31.52
N GLN A 444 -1.59 -4.34 30.86
CA GLN A 444 -2.73 -5.24 30.97
C GLN A 444 -3.03 -6.00 29.68
N PHE A 445 -2.04 -6.09 28.77
CA PHE A 445 -2.22 -6.75 27.49
C PHE A 445 -2.66 -8.21 27.66
N GLU A 446 -3.74 -8.56 26.97
CA GLU A 446 -4.21 -9.93 26.78
C GLU A 446 -4.40 -10.17 25.27
N TYR A 447 -3.97 -11.32 24.79
CA TYR A 447 -4.11 -11.70 23.38
C TYR A 447 -5.58 -11.95 23.03
N ASP A 448 -6.09 -11.26 22.00
CA ASP A 448 -7.42 -11.45 21.43
C ASP A 448 -7.29 -11.90 19.96
N PRO A 449 -7.49 -13.20 19.65
CA PRO A 449 -7.38 -13.73 18.29
C PRO A 449 -8.28 -13.05 17.24
N GLY A 450 -9.33 -12.34 17.68
CA GLY A 450 -10.26 -11.63 16.81
C GLY A 450 -9.86 -10.19 16.50
N TYR A 451 -8.83 -9.65 17.15
CA TYR A 451 -8.52 -8.21 17.15
C TYR A 451 -7.03 -7.89 16.93
N TRP A 452 -6.69 -6.60 16.91
CA TRP A 452 -5.30 -6.14 16.85
C TRP A 452 -4.57 -6.44 18.16
N ASN A 453 -3.38 -7.04 18.07
CA ASN A 453 -2.57 -7.52 19.18
C ASN A 453 -1.18 -6.88 19.17
N VAL A 454 -1.11 -5.56 19.31
CA VAL A 454 0.17 -4.83 19.20
C VAL A 454 0.93 -4.72 20.53
N GLY A 455 0.28 -4.95 21.68
CA GLY A 455 0.93 -4.90 23.00
C GLY A 455 1.20 -3.49 23.53
N MET A 456 0.39 -2.51 23.11
CA MET A 456 0.54 -1.09 23.42
C MET A 456 -0.81 -0.45 23.79
N ASP A 457 -0.80 0.62 24.60
CA ASP A 457 -2.01 1.34 25.04
C ASP A 457 -2.54 2.29 23.94
N VAL A 458 -2.71 1.75 22.73
CA VAL A 458 -3.03 2.52 21.52
C VAL A 458 -4.37 3.24 21.61
N ALA A 459 -5.32 2.69 22.37
CA ALA A 459 -6.64 3.28 22.56
C ALA A 459 -6.56 4.66 23.25
N LYS A 460 -5.59 4.89 24.15
CA LYS A 460 -5.43 6.20 24.81
C LYS A 460 -4.66 7.20 23.95
N ASP A 461 -3.73 6.75 23.11
CA ASP A 461 -2.89 7.63 22.29
C ASP A 461 -3.62 8.24 21.07
N PHE A 462 -4.68 7.58 20.59
CA PHE A 462 -5.59 8.14 19.57
C PHE A 462 -6.85 8.79 20.12
N THR A 463 -7.11 8.70 21.42
CA THR A 463 -8.29 9.32 22.03
C THR A 463 -8.13 10.84 22.01
N VAL A 464 -8.82 11.49 21.09
CA VAL A 464 -8.94 12.94 21.07
C VAL A 464 -10.10 13.33 21.99
N PRO A 465 -9.87 14.08 23.09
CA PRO A 465 -10.94 14.52 23.96
C PRO A 465 -12.15 15.09 23.21
N PRO A 466 -13.40 14.73 23.60
CA PRO A 466 -14.61 15.15 22.90
C PRO A 466 -14.75 16.67 22.73
N TRP A 467 -14.15 17.47 23.63
CA TRP A 467 -14.15 18.93 23.59
C TRP A 467 -13.16 19.57 22.61
N MET A 468 -12.17 18.83 22.08
CA MET A 468 -11.23 19.37 21.09
C MET A 468 -11.88 19.51 19.72
N ASP A 469 -11.64 20.66 19.06
CA ASP A 469 -12.21 20.96 17.74
C ASP A 469 -11.59 20.11 16.63
N ALA A 470 -12.42 19.52 15.77
CA ALA A 470 -12.00 18.67 14.65
C ALA A 470 -11.06 19.38 13.66
N GLU A 471 -11.28 20.67 13.37
CA GLU A 471 -10.43 21.44 12.46
C GLU A 471 -9.08 21.77 13.08
N LEU A 472 -9.01 21.94 14.41
CA LEU A 472 -7.74 22.09 15.11
C LEU A 472 -6.93 20.80 15.02
N VAL A 473 -7.56 19.65 15.30
CA VAL A 473 -6.94 18.32 15.21
C VAL A 473 -6.41 18.07 13.80
N LYS A 474 -7.22 18.35 12.77
CA LYS A 474 -6.82 18.22 11.37
C LYS A 474 -5.62 19.10 11.02
N LYS A 475 -5.66 20.40 11.37
CA LYS A 475 -4.58 21.35 11.05
C LYS A 475 -3.27 21.03 11.76
N VAL A 476 -3.34 20.72 13.06
CA VAL A 476 -2.15 20.36 13.85
C VAL A 476 -1.57 19.02 13.36
N GLY A 477 -2.40 18.00 13.19
CA GLY A 477 -1.97 16.70 12.68
C GLY A 477 -1.31 16.79 11.31
N SER A 478 -1.91 17.56 10.39
CA SER A 478 -1.33 17.80 9.06
C SER A 478 -0.01 18.58 9.12
N ALA A 479 0.15 19.52 10.05
CA ALA A 479 1.39 20.29 10.19
C ALA A 479 2.53 19.48 10.84
N MET A 480 2.20 18.42 11.58
CA MET A 480 3.17 17.50 12.18
C MET A 480 3.54 16.34 11.24
N ALA A 481 2.91 16.28 10.07
CA ALA A 481 3.08 15.21 9.09
C ALA A 481 3.65 15.77 7.78
N ALA A 482 4.91 15.46 7.49
CA ALA A 482 5.56 15.89 6.25
C ALA A 482 5.85 14.70 5.33
N GLY A 483 5.80 14.93 4.03
CA GLY A 483 6.22 13.96 3.03
C GLY A 483 6.93 14.63 1.87
N SER A 484 7.87 13.90 1.29
CA SER A 484 8.72 14.40 0.22
C SER A 484 9.12 13.28 -0.72
N LEU A 485 9.43 13.65 -1.96
CA LEU A 485 10.27 12.81 -2.80
C LEU A 485 11.72 13.19 -2.53
N LEU A 486 12.49 12.24 -2.01
CA LEU A 486 13.90 12.41 -1.67
C LEU A 486 14.77 11.74 -2.73
N ALA A 487 15.65 12.49 -3.38
CA ALA A 487 16.74 11.87 -4.14
C ALA A 487 17.92 11.62 -3.21
N TRP A 488 18.19 10.34 -2.96
CA TRP A 488 19.26 9.86 -2.11
C TRP A 488 20.43 9.36 -2.97
N ASP A 489 21.63 9.81 -2.66
CA ASP A 489 22.86 9.25 -3.22
C ASP A 489 23.29 8.05 -2.35
N PRO A 490 23.22 6.81 -2.86
CA PRO A 490 23.56 5.61 -2.09
C PRO A 490 25.07 5.46 -1.85
N VAL A 491 25.92 6.10 -2.65
CA VAL A 491 27.38 6.06 -2.49
C VAL A 491 27.81 7.11 -1.47
N GLU A 492 27.30 8.33 -1.60
CA GLU A 492 27.61 9.42 -0.66
C GLU A 492 26.80 9.37 0.65
N GLN A 493 25.78 8.50 0.73
CA GLN A 493 24.86 8.36 1.86
C GLN A 493 24.23 9.70 2.29
N LYS A 494 23.78 10.50 1.32
CA LYS A 494 23.15 11.80 1.61
C LYS A 494 22.08 12.19 0.59
N ALA A 495 21.23 13.12 0.99
CA ALA A 495 20.25 13.73 0.10
C ALA A 495 20.93 14.58 -0.98
N ALA A 496 20.77 14.22 -2.26
CA ALA A 496 21.14 15.07 -3.37
C ALA A 496 20.17 16.25 -3.50
N TRP A 497 18.88 15.99 -3.34
CA TRP A 497 17.83 17.00 -3.24
C TRP A 497 16.57 16.41 -2.59
N ARG A 498 15.66 17.28 -2.14
CA ARG A 498 14.36 16.90 -1.58
C ARG A 498 13.27 17.80 -2.17
N ALA A 499 12.21 17.19 -2.69
CA ALA A 499 11.02 17.88 -3.20
C ALA A 499 9.83 17.64 -2.27
N ASP A 500 9.25 18.71 -1.72
CA ASP A 500 8.03 18.63 -0.91
C ASP A 500 6.89 18.02 -1.73
N ALA A 501 6.14 17.09 -1.15
CA ALA A 501 4.99 16.44 -1.76
C ALA A 501 3.66 16.84 -1.07
N GLY A 502 3.71 17.67 -0.01
CA GLY A 502 2.58 18.28 0.66
C GLY A 502 1.74 17.34 1.54
N SER A 503 1.82 16.03 1.32
CA SER A 503 1.19 14.97 2.11
C SER A 503 2.26 13.96 2.54
N PRO A 504 2.17 13.29 3.70
CA PRO A 504 3.11 12.26 4.13
C PRO A 504 2.96 10.91 3.39
N TRP A 505 1.87 10.72 2.63
CA TRP A 505 1.49 9.41 2.09
C TRP A 505 1.28 9.46 0.58
N ASN A 506 2.37 9.68 -0.15
CA ASN A 506 2.38 9.84 -1.62
C ASN A 506 2.61 8.50 -2.32
N SER A 507 2.56 8.50 -3.65
CA SER A 507 2.77 7.30 -4.45
C SER A 507 4.22 6.82 -4.48
N GLY A 508 4.42 5.64 -5.09
CA GLY A 508 5.75 5.22 -5.55
C GLY A 508 6.29 6.11 -6.68
N ALA A 509 7.58 5.96 -6.97
CA ALA A 509 8.31 6.70 -7.99
C ALA A 509 8.60 5.84 -9.25
N LEU A 510 8.77 6.51 -10.39
CA LEU A 510 9.22 5.92 -11.66
C LEU A 510 10.37 6.74 -12.22
N CYS A 511 11.47 6.09 -12.57
CA CYS A 511 12.64 6.70 -13.18
C CYS A 511 12.64 6.41 -14.69
N THR A 512 13.06 7.37 -15.52
CA THR A 512 13.08 7.19 -16.99
C THR A 512 14.36 7.69 -17.64
N GLY A 513 14.70 7.11 -18.80
CA GLY A 513 15.86 7.47 -19.61
C GLY A 513 15.82 8.91 -20.15
N GLY A 514 14.65 9.54 -20.13
CA GLY A 514 14.45 10.96 -20.44
C GLY A 514 14.94 11.94 -19.36
N GLY A 515 15.64 11.45 -18.33
CA GLY A 515 16.15 12.28 -17.23
C GLY A 515 15.04 12.80 -16.31
N LEU A 516 13.95 12.04 -16.17
CA LEU A 516 12.77 12.40 -15.36
C LEU A 516 12.51 11.38 -14.26
N VAL A 517 11.96 11.87 -13.16
CA VAL A 517 11.29 11.08 -12.13
C VAL A 517 9.81 11.47 -12.05
N PHE A 518 8.92 10.48 -12.09
CA PHE A 518 7.48 10.67 -11.95
C PHE A 518 6.99 10.20 -10.59
N ASP A 519 6.06 10.95 -10.00
CA ASP A 519 5.31 10.54 -8.82
C ASP A 519 3.88 11.11 -8.82
N GLY A 520 3.12 10.73 -7.81
CA GLY A 520 1.78 11.20 -7.50
C GLY A 520 1.68 11.56 -6.02
N THR A 521 0.96 12.63 -5.68
CA THR A 521 0.88 13.13 -4.31
C THR A 521 -0.48 12.85 -3.66
N GLY A 522 -0.51 12.83 -2.32
CA GLY A 522 -1.77 12.75 -1.56
C GLY A 522 -2.70 13.95 -1.79
N GLN A 523 -2.15 15.07 -2.28
CA GLN A 523 -2.91 16.25 -2.74
C GLN A 523 -3.46 16.10 -4.17
N GLY A 524 -3.33 14.93 -4.78
CA GLY A 524 -3.91 14.61 -6.09
C GLY A 524 -3.17 15.25 -7.26
N ARG A 525 -1.86 15.46 -7.14
CA ARG A 525 -1.02 15.90 -8.24
C ARG A 525 -0.18 14.76 -8.77
N ILE A 526 -0.21 14.52 -10.07
CA ILE A 526 0.84 13.75 -10.76
C ILE A 526 1.91 14.74 -11.15
N ARG A 527 3.19 14.39 -11.00
CA ARG A 527 4.32 15.27 -11.30
C ARG A 527 5.36 14.55 -12.14
N ALA A 528 6.06 15.33 -12.96
CA ALA A 528 7.32 14.94 -13.57
C ALA A 528 8.38 15.96 -13.15
N MET A 529 9.47 15.47 -12.57
CA MET A 529 10.55 16.28 -12.06
C MET A 529 11.85 15.95 -12.79
N ASN A 530 12.74 16.93 -12.90
CA ASN A 530 14.10 16.71 -13.35
C ASN A 530 14.81 15.77 -12.37
N ALA A 531 15.29 14.63 -12.86
CA ALA A 531 15.91 13.59 -12.05
C ALA A 531 17.14 14.08 -11.27
N SER A 532 17.90 15.05 -11.80
CA SER A 532 19.13 15.53 -11.19
C SER A 532 18.92 16.68 -10.20
N THR A 533 17.86 17.46 -10.35
CA THR A 533 17.67 18.72 -9.58
C THR A 533 16.40 18.75 -8.72
N GLY A 534 15.43 17.89 -8.99
CA GLY A 534 14.12 17.90 -8.33
C GLY A 534 13.19 19.03 -8.81
N GLU A 535 13.58 19.78 -9.84
CA GLU A 535 12.73 20.81 -10.43
C GLU A 535 11.46 20.19 -11.03
N SER A 536 10.29 20.67 -10.63
CA SER A 536 9.01 20.24 -11.21
C SER A 536 8.84 20.83 -12.61
N LEU A 537 8.90 19.97 -13.63
CA LEU A 537 8.78 20.37 -15.04
C LEU A 537 7.35 20.28 -15.56
N TRP A 538 6.55 19.38 -14.98
CA TRP A 538 5.16 19.18 -15.37
C TRP A 538 4.32 18.69 -14.20
N SER A 539 3.03 19.02 -14.19
CA SER A 539 2.10 18.43 -13.23
C SER A 539 0.65 18.46 -13.71
N PHE A 540 -0.12 17.46 -13.29
CA PHE A 540 -1.54 17.28 -13.60
C PHE A 540 -2.37 17.08 -12.34
N ASN A 541 -3.59 17.63 -12.31
CA ASN A 541 -4.54 17.47 -11.20
C ASN A 541 -5.42 16.24 -11.44
N ALA A 542 -5.19 15.17 -10.67
CA ALA A 542 -5.90 13.91 -10.77
C ALA A 542 -7.23 13.87 -9.99
N GLN A 543 -7.63 14.99 -9.36
CA GLN A 543 -8.87 15.15 -8.58
C GLN A 543 -8.99 14.27 -7.32
N GLN A 544 -8.02 13.42 -7.02
CA GLN A 544 -8.01 12.52 -5.87
C GLN A 544 -6.56 12.18 -5.49
N GLY A 545 -6.29 11.94 -4.20
CA GLY A 545 -4.97 11.54 -3.72
C GLY A 545 -4.47 10.24 -4.36
N ILE A 546 -3.15 10.12 -4.50
CA ILE A 546 -2.50 9.06 -5.27
C ILE A 546 -1.50 8.32 -4.39
N ILE A 547 -1.61 6.98 -4.37
CA ILE A 547 -0.68 6.09 -3.66
C ILE A 547 -0.11 5.00 -4.59
N GLY A 548 -0.81 4.63 -5.66
CA GLY A 548 -0.34 3.65 -6.65
C GLY A 548 0.81 4.17 -7.52
N SER A 549 1.68 3.28 -7.98
CA SER A 549 2.91 3.66 -8.69
C SER A 549 2.69 3.90 -10.19
N PRO A 550 3.39 4.89 -10.78
CA PRO A 550 3.42 5.07 -12.22
C PRO A 550 4.22 3.97 -12.94
N VAL A 551 3.82 3.65 -14.17
CA VAL A 551 4.55 2.83 -15.14
C VAL A 551 4.62 3.53 -16.49
N THR A 552 5.59 3.18 -17.33
CA THR A 552 5.69 3.70 -18.70
C THR A 552 6.00 2.58 -19.70
N TYR A 553 5.48 2.72 -20.91
CA TYR A 553 5.49 1.70 -21.97
C TYR A 553 5.34 2.37 -23.33
N THR A 554 5.49 1.59 -24.42
CA THR A 554 5.22 2.08 -25.78
C THR A 554 4.21 1.21 -26.51
N ILE A 555 3.38 1.85 -27.34
CA ILE A 555 2.47 1.17 -28.28
C ILE A 555 2.61 1.90 -29.61
N ASP A 556 2.91 1.16 -30.68
CA ASP A 556 3.14 1.69 -32.03
C ASP A 556 4.12 2.88 -32.11
N GLY A 557 5.12 2.90 -31.22
CA GLY A 557 6.15 3.94 -31.17
C GLY A 557 5.78 5.19 -30.36
N ASP A 558 4.56 5.27 -29.81
CA ASP A 558 4.18 6.32 -28.86
C ASP A 558 4.45 5.83 -27.43
N GLN A 559 5.11 6.65 -26.62
CA GLN A 559 5.33 6.42 -25.20
C GLN A 559 4.13 6.91 -24.38
N TYR A 560 3.69 6.04 -23.48
CA TYR A 560 2.62 6.27 -22.53
C TYR A 560 3.15 6.21 -21.10
N MET A 561 2.51 6.93 -20.19
CA MET A 561 2.68 6.78 -18.74
C MET A 561 1.32 6.53 -18.11
N SER A 562 1.17 5.47 -17.33
CA SER A 562 -0.07 5.13 -16.64
C SER A 562 0.12 5.08 -15.13
N ILE A 563 -0.91 5.48 -14.39
CA ILE A 563 -0.92 5.47 -12.92
C ILE A 563 -2.33 5.22 -12.40
N LEU A 564 -2.43 4.42 -11.34
CA LEU A 564 -3.68 4.22 -10.62
C LEU A 564 -3.88 5.34 -9.59
N VAL A 565 -5.03 6.00 -9.68
CA VAL A 565 -5.44 7.12 -8.83
C VAL A 565 -6.54 6.62 -7.91
N GLY A 566 -6.20 6.39 -6.65
CA GLY A 566 -7.12 5.91 -5.63
C GLY A 566 -6.55 6.06 -4.23
N TRP A 567 -7.01 7.10 -3.51
CA TRP A 567 -6.59 7.38 -2.14
C TRP A 567 -7.06 6.31 -1.14
N GLY A 568 -6.18 5.89 -0.23
CA GLY A 568 -6.44 4.83 0.75
C GLY A 568 -5.17 4.30 1.43
N GLY A 569 -5.12 2.99 1.68
CA GLY A 569 -4.05 2.35 2.44
C GLY A 569 -4.15 2.65 3.95
N ALA A 570 -3.23 2.09 4.75
CA ALA A 570 -3.23 2.21 6.21
C ALA A 570 -3.35 3.67 6.69
N PHE A 571 -2.56 4.57 6.13
CA PHE A 571 -2.58 5.98 6.52
C PHE A 571 -3.85 6.70 6.07
N GLY A 572 -4.34 6.44 4.86
CA GLY A 572 -5.61 7.01 4.40
C GLY A 572 -6.77 6.63 5.33
N MET A 573 -6.79 5.37 5.79
CA MET A 573 -7.81 4.83 6.71
C MET A 573 -7.67 5.34 8.15
N THR A 574 -6.49 5.16 8.76
CA THR A 574 -6.27 5.41 10.20
C THR A 574 -5.92 6.86 10.51
N PHE A 575 -5.18 7.51 9.61
CA PHE A 575 -4.62 8.86 9.79
C PHE A 575 -5.14 9.86 8.77
N GLY A 576 -6.29 9.59 8.14
CA GLY A 576 -6.89 10.46 7.12
C GLY A 576 -7.07 11.92 7.56
N PHE A 577 -7.26 12.16 8.86
CA PHE A 577 -7.34 13.50 9.46
C PHE A 577 -6.04 14.31 9.32
N ALA A 578 -4.87 13.65 9.26
CA ALA A 578 -3.55 14.26 9.12
C ALA A 578 -3.05 14.24 7.66
N ALA A 579 -3.87 13.76 6.72
CA ALA A 579 -3.38 13.41 5.40
C ALA A 579 -3.16 14.57 4.44
N ASN A 580 -3.67 15.76 4.77
CA ASN A 580 -3.60 16.93 3.92
C ASN A 580 -3.95 16.62 2.44
N THR A 581 -5.14 16.08 2.22
CA THR A 581 -5.62 15.60 0.91
C THR A 581 -6.52 16.63 0.21
N VAL A 582 -6.95 16.32 -1.01
CA VAL A 582 -7.89 17.14 -1.80
C VAL A 582 -9.16 17.44 -1.00
N GLU A 583 -9.56 18.71 -0.87
CA GLU A 583 -10.72 19.14 -0.06
C GLU A 583 -12.08 18.61 -0.56
N ALA A 584 -12.18 18.25 -1.85
CA ALA A 584 -13.36 17.65 -2.45
C ALA A 584 -12.90 16.60 -3.49
N PRO A 585 -12.46 15.41 -3.04
CA PRO A 585 -11.89 14.44 -3.95
C PRO A 585 -12.99 13.84 -4.84
N SER A 586 -12.64 13.47 -6.07
CA SER A 586 -13.40 12.45 -6.79
C SER A 586 -13.52 11.22 -5.89
N THR A 587 -14.68 10.57 -5.91
CA THR A 587 -14.86 9.29 -5.20
C THR A 587 -14.63 8.10 -6.12
N GLN A 588 -14.37 8.33 -7.42
CA GLN A 588 -14.10 7.27 -8.39
C GLN A 588 -12.59 7.04 -8.51
N GLY A 589 -12.14 5.87 -8.09
CA GLY A 589 -10.80 5.37 -8.40
C GLY A 589 -10.64 5.16 -9.90
N ARG A 590 -9.48 5.54 -10.44
CA ARG A 590 -9.21 5.58 -11.89
C ARG A 590 -7.88 4.96 -12.25
N LEU A 591 -7.81 4.39 -13.45
CA LEU A 591 -6.56 4.31 -14.21
C LEU A 591 -6.47 5.55 -15.08
N MET A 592 -5.36 6.30 -14.99
CA MET A 592 -5.09 7.46 -15.84
C MET A 592 -3.86 7.22 -16.68
N THR A 593 -3.93 7.59 -17.97
CA THR A 593 -2.83 7.39 -18.91
C THR A 593 -2.54 8.67 -19.68
N PHE A 594 -1.26 8.96 -19.85
CA PHE A 594 -0.72 10.18 -20.43
C PHE A 594 0.20 9.88 -21.61
N ARG A 595 0.22 10.76 -22.61
CA ARG A 595 1.19 10.75 -23.72
C ARG A 595 1.40 12.16 -24.25
N LEU A 596 2.45 12.36 -25.04
CA LEU A 596 2.73 13.66 -25.66
C LEU A 596 1.59 14.08 -26.61
N GLY A 597 1.18 15.34 -26.52
CA GLY A 597 0.19 15.98 -27.39
C GLY A 597 -1.26 15.56 -27.13
N ALA A 598 -1.54 14.78 -26.09
CA ALA A 598 -2.90 14.44 -25.71
C ALA A 598 -3.56 15.53 -24.85
N ASN A 599 -4.89 15.59 -24.84
CA ASN A 599 -5.65 16.69 -24.25
C ASN A 599 -7.05 16.28 -23.74
N ALA A 600 -7.23 15.01 -23.34
CA ALA A 600 -8.48 14.60 -22.70
C ALA A 600 -8.69 15.34 -21.37
N GLU A 601 -9.94 15.49 -20.96
CA GLU A 601 -10.32 16.19 -19.73
C GLU A 601 -11.02 15.24 -18.75
N LEU A 602 -10.77 15.43 -17.46
CA LEU A 602 -11.50 14.74 -16.42
C LEU A 602 -12.90 15.36 -16.22
N PRO A 603 -13.91 14.56 -15.85
CA PRO A 603 -15.24 15.09 -15.55
C PRO A 603 -15.21 15.98 -14.30
N ALA A 604 -16.18 16.90 -14.19
CA ALA A 604 -16.31 17.75 -13.00
C ALA A 604 -16.59 16.91 -11.74
N ILE A 605 -16.03 17.33 -10.59
CA ILE A 605 -16.31 16.69 -9.30
C ILE A 605 -17.72 17.07 -8.84
N GLU A 606 -18.58 16.08 -8.66
CA GLU A 606 -19.86 16.25 -7.97
C GLU A 606 -19.63 16.36 -6.46
N ARG A 607 -19.86 17.54 -5.87
CA ARG A 607 -19.82 17.73 -4.43
C ARG A 607 -21.09 17.15 -3.81
N GLN A 608 -20.96 16.15 -2.93
CA GLN A 608 -22.10 15.65 -2.16
C GLN A 608 -22.68 16.75 -1.26
N ALA A 609 -24.00 16.81 -1.20
CA ALA A 609 -24.78 17.82 -0.50
C ALA A 609 -24.90 17.54 1.02
N ARG A 610 -24.97 18.64 1.79
CA ARG A 610 -25.39 18.85 3.19
C ARG A 610 -25.43 17.64 4.13
N THR A 611 -24.64 17.70 5.20
CA THR A 611 -24.72 16.83 6.39
C THR A 611 -26.17 16.70 6.87
N PRO A 612 -26.71 15.46 7.00
CA PRO A 612 -28.07 15.24 7.51
C PRO A 612 -28.26 15.75 8.95
N GLU A 613 -29.51 16.05 9.33
CA GLU A 613 -29.85 16.38 10.73
C GLU A 613 -29.78 15.12 11.62
N PRO A 614 -28.99 15.13 12.70
CA PRO A 614 -28.92 14.03 13.65
C PRO A 614 -30.14 13.94 14.57
N PRO A 615 -30.37 12.79 15.21
CA PRO A 615 -31.28 12.67 16.36
C PRO A 615 -30.90 13.63 17.49
N GLU A 616 -31.82 13.89 18.42
CA GLU A 616 -31.54 14.69 19.61
C GLU A 616 -30.47 14.05 20.50
N ALA A 617 -29.47 14.84 20.92
CA ALA A 617 -28.43 14.40 21.86
C ALA A 617 -29.01 14.37 23.30
N THR A 618 -29.40 13.18 23.76
CA THR A 618 -30.09 12.98 25.05
C THR A 618 -29.27 12.20 26.08
N ALA A 619 -28.09 11.69 25.70
CA ALA A 619 -27.22 10.92 26.57
C ALA A 619 -26.48 11.82 27.59
N SER A 620 -26.03 11.24 28.70
CA SER A 620 -25.18 11.95 29.67
C SER A 620 -23.74 12.09 29.17
N ASP A 621 -23.01 13.05 29.73
CA ASP A 621 -21.58 13.23 29.44
C ASP A 621 -20.75 11.96 29.73
N ASP A 622 -21.11 11.21 30.77
CA ASP A 622 -20.46 9.94 31.12
C ASP A 622 -20.65 8.88 30.03
N THR A 623 -21.87 8.73 29.49
CA THR A 623 -22.16 7.80 28.40
C THR A 623 -21.46 8.21 27.10
N VAL A 624 -21.39 9.52 26.81
CA VAL A 624 -20.65 10.03 25.65
C VAL A 624 -19.14 9.78 25.80
N SER A 625 -18.60 9.92 27.01
CA SER A 625 -17.19 9.64 27.32
C SER A 625 -16.86 8.16 27.19
N GLU A 626 -17.72 7.27 27.69
CA GLU A 626 -17.59 5.82 27.51
C GLU A 626 -17.65 5.44 26.03
N GLY A 627 -18.63 5.98 25.29
CA GLY A 627 -18.77 5.80 23.85
C GLY A 627 -17.55 6.26 23.06
N ASN A 628 -16.91 7.36 23.48
CA ASN A 628 -15.67 7.84 22.90
C ASN A 628 -14.52 6.83 23.09
N THR A 629 -14.34 6.26 24.28
CA THR A 629 -13.31 5.25 24.54
C THR A 629 -13.55 3.98 23.71
N LEU A 630 -14.78 3.49 23.67
CA LEU A 630 -15.15 2.30 22.89
C LEU A 630 -15.00 2.54 21.38
N TYR A 631 -15.38 3.72 20.89
CA TYR A 631 -15.16 4.10 19.50
C TYR A 631 -13.67 4.08 19.12
N HIS A 632 -12.82 4.62 19.99
CA HIS A 632 -11.37 4.61 19.77
C HIS A 632 -10.76 3.21 19.88
N ARG A 633 -11.41 2.31 20.63
CA ARG A 633 -11.01 0.91 20.67
C ARG A 633 -11.38 0.17 19.38
N TYR A 634 -12.62 0.29 18.90
CA TYR A 634 -13.19 -0.61 17.88
C TYR A 634 -13.38 -0.01 16.48
N CYS A 635 -13.49 1.31 16.36
CA CYS A 635 -13.95 1.96 15.13
C CYS A 635 -12.88 2.87 14.49
N VAL A 636 -11.97 3.43 15.27
CA VAL A 636 -11.06 4.52 14.85
C VAL A 636 -10.16 4.15 13.67
N TYR A 637 -9.71 2.89 13.58
CA TYR A 637 -8.81 2.45 12.50
C TYR A 637 -9.49 2.44 11.13
N CYS A 638 -10.82 2.40 11.08
CA CYS A 638 -11.57 2.48 9.82
C CYS A 638 -12.23 3.85 9.61
N HIS A 639 -12.76 4.48 10.66
CA HIS A 639 -13.57 5.68 10.58
C HIS A 639 -12.86 6.96 11.07
N GLY A 640 -11.60 6.86 11.47
CA GLY A 640 -10.75 7.96 11.90
C GLY A 640 -11.08 8.53 13.29
N PRO A 641 -10.17 9.27 13.93
CA PRO A 641 -10.44 9.95 15.20
C PRO A 641 -11.61 10.93 15.08
N ARG A 642 -12.47 10.97 16.11
CA ARG A 642 -13.71 11.77 16.14
C ARG A 642 -14.69 11.53 14.98
N GLY A 643 -14.66 10.35 14.33
CA GLY A 643 -15.49 10.08 13.16
C GLY A 643 -15.10 10.87 11.90
N ILE A 644 -13.94 11.54 11.91
CA ILE A 644 -13.38 12.22 10.73
C ILE A 644 -12.85 11.14 9.79
N SER A 645 -13.78 10.60 9.00
CA SER A 645 -13.48 9.49 8.11
C SER A 645 -12.72 9.96 6.88
N HIS A 646 -11.97 9.01 6.34
CA HIS A 646 -11.47 9.04 4.99
C HIS A 646 -12.61 9.22 3.95
N PRO A 647 -12.43 9.93 2.83
CA PRO A 647 -13.47 10.15 1.81
C PRO A 647 -14.09 8.86 1.24
N ASN A 648 -13.41 7.73 1.42
CA ASN A 648 -13.78 6.44 0.83
C ASN A 648 -14.35 5.44 1.84
N VAL A 649 -14.52 5.86 3.09
CA VAL A 649 -15.29 5.19 4.15
C VAL A 649 -16.35 6.18 4.64
N ALA A 650 -17.51 5.70 5.10
CA ALA A 650 -18.57 6.59 5.55
C ALA A 650 -18.11 7.48 6.72
N ASP A 651 -18.28 8.80 6.57
CA ASP A 651 -18.13 9.76 7.67
C ASP A 651 -19.30 9.60 8.64
N LEU A 652 -19.01 9.06 9.82
CA LEU A 652 -20.02 8.73 10.82
C LEU A 652 -20.63 9.98 11.48
N ARG A 653 -20.05 11.17 11.26
CA ARG A 653 -20.64 12.45 11.66
C ARG A 653 -21.69 12.93 10.67
N SER A 654 -21.90 12.23 9.56
CA SER A 654 -22.89 12.55 8.52
C SER A 654 -23.85 11.39 8.27
N MET A 655 -24.15 10.61 9.33
CA MET A 655 -25.07 9.48 9.23
C MET A 655 -26.47 9.93 8.78
N SER A 656 -27.10 9.14 7.90
CA SER A 656 -28.49 9.38 7.54
C SER A 656 -29.42 8.99 8.68
N ALA A 657 -30.65 9.51 8.68
CA ALA A 657 -31.68 9.09 9.64
C ALA A 657 -31.98 7.58 9.56
N GLU A 658 -31.82 6.96 8.40
CA GLU A 658 -31.93 5.51 8.24
C GLU A 658 -30.76 4.77 8.89
N THR A 659 -29.53 5.27 8.69
CA THR A 659 -28.32 4.72 9.31
C THR A 659 -28.42 4.75 10.83
N HIS A 660 -28.88 5.88 11.41
CA HIS A 660 -29.10 5.97 12.86
C HIS A 660 -30.14 4.97 13.37
N ARG A 661 -31.27 4.78 12.66
CA ARG A 661 -32.29 3.80 13.06
C ARG A 661 -31.78 2.36 13.00
N ASN A 662 -30.89 2.05 12.06
CA ASN A 662 -30.32 0.72 11.89
C ASN A 662 -28.93 0.56 12.54
N PHE A 663 -28.51 1.48 13.42
CA PHE A 663 -27.15 1.50 13.96
C PHE A 663 -26.74 0.15 14.58
N LEU A 664 -27.59 -0.43 15.44
CA LEU A 664 -27.32 -1.74 16.05
C LEU A 664 -27.36 -2.89 15.02
N GLY A 665 -28.22 -2.82 14.00
CA GLY A 665 -28.23 -3.82 12.93
C GLY A 665 -26.92 -3.82 12.12
N ILE A 666 -26.30 -2.65 11.97
CA ILE A 666 -24.99 -2.49 11.31
C ILE A 666 -23.87 -2.94 12.25
N VAL A 667 -23.74 -2.32 13.42
CA VAL A 667 -22.59 -2.49 14.32
C VAL A 667 -22.62 -3.85 15.03
N MET A 668 -23.77 -4.29 15.52
CA MET A 668 -23.88 -5.59 16.19
C MET A 668 -24.19 -6.69 15.18
N GLY A 669 -25.20 -6.45 14.33
CA GLY A 669 -25.73 -7.46 13.40
C GLY A 669 -24.92 -7.65 12.13
N GLY A 670 -23.94 -6.79 11.83
CA GLY A 670 -23.12 -6.90 10.62
C GLY A 670 -23.94 -6.77 9.33
N SER A 671 -25.05 -6.01 9.33
CA SER A 671 -25.93 -5.90 8.14
C SER A 671 -25.22 -5.35 6.90
N GLN A 672 -24.02 -4.75 7.07
CA GLN A 672 -23.16 -4.21 6.03
C GLN A 672 -21.89 -5.04 5.81
N ALA A 673 -21.81 -6.28 6.31
CA ALA A 673 -20.63 -7.15 6.19
C ALA A 673 -20.19 -7.37 4.73
N LYS A 674 -21.15 -7.46 3.80
CA LYS A 674 -20.87 -7.58 2.36
C LYS A 674 -20.17 -6.35 1.75
N GLN A 675 -20.23 -5.20 2.43
CA GLN A 675 -19.55 -3.96 2.06
C GLN A 675 -18.24 -3.77 2.83
N GLY A 676 -17.87 -4.72 3.71
CA GLY A 676 -16.66 -4.68 4.52
C GLY A 676 -16.83 -4.10 5.93
N MET A 677 -18.06 -3.85 6.39
CA MET A 677 -18.34 -3.42 7.78
C MET A 677 -18.76 -4.64 8.62
N PRO A 678 -17.86 -5.20 9.45
CA PRO A 678 -18.17 -6.39 10.25
C PRO A 678 -19.19 -6.11 11.35
N GLY A 679 -19.80 -7.17 11.87
CA GLY A 679 -20.56 -7.12 13.12
C GLY A 679 -19.64 -7.36 14.32
N PHE A 680 -19.94 -6.70 15.44
CA PHE A 680 -19.13 -6.69 16.66
C PHE A 680 -19.85 -7.34 17.84
N ALA A 681 -20.88 -8.16 17.61
CA ALA A 681 -21.65 -8.79 18.68
C ALA A 681 -20.83 -9.74 19.58
N ASP A 682 -19.65 -10.19 19.12
CA ASP A 682 -18.73 -11.02 19.91
C ASP A 682 -17.80 -10.18 20.82
N SER A 683 -17.69 -8.85 20.58
CA SER A 683 -16.75 -7.94 21.26
C SER A 683 -17.43 -6.77 21.97
N LEU A 684 -18.68 -6.47 21.63
CA LEU A 684 -19.47 -5.38 22.18
C LEU A 684 -20.78 -5.91 22.74
N THR A 685 -21.21 -5.34 23.86
CA THR A 685 -22.59 -5.43 24.34
C THR A 685 -23.47 -4.41 23.62
N THR A 686 -24.80 -4.59 23.75
CA THR A 686 -25.75 -3.63 23.15
C THR A 686 -25.62 -2.23 23.78
N ASP A 687 -25.38 -2.15 25.09
CA ASP A 687 -25.25 -0.88 25.81
C ASP A 687 -23.97 -0.14 25.39
N GLU A 688 -22.85 -0.86 25.25
CA GLU A 688 -21.59 -0.32 24.73
C GLU A 688 -21.74 0.20 23.29
N ALA A 689 -22.44 -0.56 22.43
CA ALA A 689 -22.75 -0.10 21.07
C ALA A 689 -23.64 1.15 21.08
N GLN A 690 -24.60 1.26 22.00
CA GLN A 690 -25.41 2.48 22.16
C GLN A 690 -24.60 3.66 22.69
N ALA A 691 -23.61 3.45 23.57
CA ALA A 691 -22.70 4.49 24.01
C ALA A 691 -21.90 5.05 22.82
N ILE A 692 -21.38 4.18 21.94
CA ILE A 692 -20.72 4.61 20.69
C ILE A 692 -21.69 5.43 19.82
N HIS A 693 -22.94 5.00 19.67
CA HIS A 693 -23.95 5.73 18.90
C HIS A 693 -24.21 7.13 19.49
N ALA A 694 -24.34 7.23 20.81
CA ALA A 694 -24.54 8.50 21.51
C ALA A 694 -23.37 9.47 21.28
N TYR A 695 -22.14 8.98 21.36
CA TYR A 695 -20.94 9.75 21.02
C TYR A 695 -20.97 10.27 19.57
N LEU A 696 -21.35 9.44 18.60
CA LEU A 696 -21.43 9.84 17.19
C LEU A 696 -22.54 10.86 16.92
N ILE A 697 -23.68 10.78 17.63
CA ILE A 697 -24.74 11.79 17.56
C ILE A 697 -24.21 13.16 18.02
N GLU A 698 -23.48 13.19 19.14
CA GLU A 698 -22.86 14.41 19.66
C GLU A 698 -21.90 15.03 18.64
N LEU A 699 -21.04 14.22 18.01
CA LEU A 699 -20.15 14.69 16.95
C LEU A 699 -20.89 15.23 15.72
N ASN A 700 -22.03 14.64 15.35
CA ASN A 700 -22.85 15.11 14.24
C ASN A 700 -23.47 16.49 14.53
N HIS A 701 -23.93 16.74 15.76
CA HIS A 701 -24.39 18.07 16.19
C HIS A 701 -23.29 19.12 16.12
N GLN A 702 -22.09 18.77 16.59
CA GLN A 702 -20.92 19.66 16.52
C GLN A 702 -20.54 20.01 15.08
N GLU A 703 -20.63 19.04 14.15
CA GLU A 703 -20.37 19.27 12.73
C GLU A 703 -21.41 20.21 12.09
N LEU A 704 -22.70 20.06 12.41
CA LEU A 704 -23.73 20.98 11.92
C LEU A 704 -23.51 22.40 12.44
N GLN A 705 -23.22 22.55 13.74
CA GLN A 705 -22.90 23.86 14.32
C GLN A 705 -21.67 24.49 13.65
N ARG A 706 -20.65 23.69 13.31
CA ARG A 706 -19.47 24.14 12.56
C ARG A 706 -19.88 24.69 11.20
N ILE A 707 -20.68 23.94 10.44
CA ILE A 707 -21.18 24.32 9.11
C ILE A 707 -22.03 25.60 9.18
N GLU A 708 -22.91 25.74 10.16
CA GLU A 708 -23.73 26.95 10.33
C GLU A 708 -22.88 28.20 10.62
N GLN A 709 -21.74 28.03 11.29
CA GLN A 709 -20.81 29.11 11.59
C GLN A 709 -19.84 29.41 10.45
N GLU A 710 -19.77 28.57 9.40
CA GLU A 710 -18.89 28.77 8.25
C GLU A 710 -19.15 30.13 7.60
N GLY A 711 -18.07 30.88 7.37
CA GLY A 711 -18.13 32.22 6.79
C GLY A 711 -18.33 33.37 7.78
N SER A 712 -18.68 33.09 9.05
CA SER A 712 -18.72 34.11 10.10
C SER A 712 -17.33 34.70 10.40
N LEU A 713 -17.27 35.94 10.90
CA LEU A 713 -16.01 36.57 11.30
C LEU A 713 -15.33 35.80 12.44
N TRP A 714 -16.11 35.27 13.39
CA TRP A 714 -15.61 34.43 14.46
C TRP A 714 -14.96 33.16 13.92
N TYR A 715 -15.62 32.45 13.00
CA TYR A 715 -15.07 31.26 12.38
C TYR A 715 -13.76 31.55 11.63
N LYS A 716 -13.70 32.62 10.84
CA LYS A 716 -12.47 33.02 10.15
C LYS A 716 -11.32 33.34 11.12
N PHE A 717 -11.62 34.04 12.22
CA PHE A 717 -10.64 34.30 13.28
C PHE A 717 -10.15 32.99 13.91
N LYS A 718 -11.08 32.12 14.34
CA LYS A 718 -10.79 30.80 14.91
C LYS A 718 -9.92 29.94 13.98
N MET A 719 -10.25 29.87 12.69
CA MET A 719 -9.46 29.14 11.69
C MET A 719 -8.07 29.73 11.50
N THR A 720 -7.93 31.06 11.55
CA THR A 720 -6.61 31.73 11.50
C THR A 720 -5.78 31.38 12.73
N SER A 721 -6.38 31.41 13.93
CA SER A 721 -5.72 31.00 15.17
C SER A 721 -5.29 29.53 15.13
N PHE A 722 -6.12 28.64 14.58
CA PHE A 722 -5.78 27.23 14.42
C PHE A 722 -4.61 27.04 13.46
N SER A 723 -4.59 27.75 12.33
CA SER A 723 -3.45 27.73 11.41
C SER A 723 -2.17 28.25 12.06
N ALA A 724 -2.26 29.28 12.92
CA ALA A 724 -1.10 29.79 13.66
C ALA A 724 -0.57 28.76 14.67
N MET A 725 -1.46 28.10 15.42
CA MET A 725 -1.08 27.02 16.33
C MET A 725 -0.45 25.84 15.60
N ALA A 726 -1.01 25.45 14.46
CA ALA A 726 -0.44 24.40 13.60
C ALA A 726 0.96 24.78 13.08
N ALA A 727 1.16 26.03 12.67
CA ALA A 727 2.48 26.51 12.25
C ALA A 727 3.51 26.47 13.40
N VAL A 728 3.10 26.82 14.62
CA VAL A 728 3.96 26.70 15.81
C VAL A 728 4.28 25.24 16.09
N ALA A 729 3.29 24.34 16.05
CA ALA A 729 3.51 22.91 16.26
C ALA A 729 4.50 22.34 15.23
N GLY A 730 4.30 22.64 13.94
CA GLY A 730 5.23 22.25 12.88
C GLY A 730 6.64 22.81 13.12
N TRP A 731 6.76 24.09 13.50
CA TRP A 731 8.06 24.69 13.82
C TRP A 731 8.76 24.02 15.01
N VAL A 732 8.01 23.65 16.05
CA VAL A 732 8.56 22.91 17.20
C VAL A 732 9.08 21.54 16.76
N VAL A 733 8.34 20.81 15.93
CA VAL A 733 8.80 19.52 15.37
C VAL A 733 10.09 19.73 14.57
N SER A 734 10.11 20.67 13.62
CA SER A 734 11.31 20.96 12.82
C SER A 734 12.50 21.44 13.68
N ALA A 735 12.25 22.19 14.76
CA ALA A 735 13.31 22.64 15.67
C ALA A 735 13.87 21.47 16.48
N LEU A 736 13.02 20.56 16.98
CA LEU A 736 13.44 19.33 17.66
C LEU A 736 14.27 18.44 16.73
N GLU A 737 13.90 18.35 15.45
CA GLU A 737 14.69 17.67 14.42
C GLU A 737 16.07 18.33 14.24
N TRP A 738 16.11 19.66 14.11
CA TRP A 738 17.37 20.39 13.93
C TRP A 738 18.34 20.20 15.11
N PHE A 739 17.83 20.26 16.35
CA PHE A 739 18.68 20.06 17.53
C PHE A 739 19.24 18.64 17.62
N LYS A 740 18.50 17.62 17.15
CA LYS A 740 19.00 16.24 17.09
C LYS A 740 20.05 16.08 15.98
N ASN A 741 19.79 16.64 14.79
CA ASN A 741 20.72 16.57 13.66
C ASN A 741 21.98 17.44 13.82
N ALA A 742 21.96 18.48 14.66
CA ALA A 742 23.12 19.33 14.93
C ALA A 742 23.98 18.84 16.11
N ALA A 743 23.50 17.81 16.82
CA ALA A 743 24.21 17.15 17.93
C ALA A 743 24.93 15.86 17.49
N ALA A 744 24.55 15.30 16.34
CA ALA A 744 25.35 14.35 15.56
C ALA A 744 26.33 15.12 14.66
#